data_AF-A0A966DIW4-F1
#
_entry.id   AF-A0A966DIW4-F1
#
_cell.length_a   1.000
_cell.length_b   1.000
_cell.length_c   1.000
_cell.angle_alpha   90.00
_cell.angle_beta   90.00
_cell.angle_gamma   90.00
#
_symmetry.space_group_name_H-M   'P 1'
#
loop_
_entity.id
_entity.type
_entity.pdbx_description
1 polymer ?
#
loop_
_entity_poly.entity_id
_entity_poly.type
_entity_poly.pdbx_seq_one_letter_code
_entity_poly.pdbx_strand_id
1 'polypeptide(L)'
;AKIKTIIGDRVLFTTAGRLILKSILPDFVPEELWNRILKKKNIGGLVDYIFKEGGIGITAGFLDNLKNLGFRYATRAGISVSIDDIRVPETKVKKIKEAKKKVREIQKQFSSGLLTEQERYNKIIDIWTDTNNDVASEMMKLTESHKGGFNSIYMMADSGARGSAAQIRQLAGMRGLMAKPDGSIIETPIISNFREGLNVLEYFISTHGARKGLADTALKTANAGYLTRKLIDVAQNVKVTMDDCGTHEGVEITEISESGELVESLYERATGRVLAEDVIDTITNEVLFTEGTLIDEKKAQALKDASIKSVVIRTPITCKAKKGVCSKCYGTNLAEGTLVRPGEAVGIISAQSIGEPGTQLTLRTFHIGGTASTESQDRQVIAQKEGFIRYYNVKTYTTKEGKNIVANRRNAAILLVEPKIKALIKGVIEIDTAHEETVISITGESETIKYTLRKSDFAKPNELAGVSGKIEGKFYIPYANGESVDINESIVEVIKEGWNVPSRIPYASELKVKNGEPIIQKIHADAKGIVKYYKLRGDYLERIHDIKKGDIVKEKGIFAVVADDDDREAIRHYIPRDSIIDINDNSVVDTKTLLAYPSNNEQITIADWDPYSTPIIAEDAGTVTFEDIEPGISATEQFDEMTGQSRLVINEYLPSGMKPTIVIVNKLGEIIKYQLEPKTAIFVQNGAVVGLADLIGRTPKAIAKSKDITGGLPRISELFEARRPKNATVIAEIDGTIRFGKPLRSKERIIIEAKDGTSVEYLVDKNTQIHVQSGEFVHAGERLTDGVISSHDILRIMGEKALHYYLISEIQQVYRGQGVAINDKHIEVIVSQMLRQVRIVDSGDTKFIMGDLISRRRFREENEAVMKMGGEPAIAEPTLLGVTRAAVGSDSVISAASFQETTKVLTEASIAGKMDMLEDLKENVILGRMIPVGTGLYQNKQFNLELNPSRG
;
A
#
# COMPACT_ATOMS: atom_id res chain seq x y z
N ALA A 1 24.07 -29.30 23.31
CA ALA A 1 24.39 -30.64 22.77
C ALA A 1 23.20 -31.16 21.98
N LYS A 2 23.41 -31.64 20.75
CA LYS A 2 22.38 -32.36 19.98
C LYS A 2 22.26 -33.77 20.58
N ILE A 3 21.05 -34.20 20.90
CA ILE A 3 20.72 -35.51 21.44
C ILE A 3 19.99 -36.28 20.35
N LYS A 4 20.36 -37.54 20.16
CA LYS A 4 19.66 -38.49 19.31
C LYS A 4 18.65 -39.24 20.18
N THR A 5 17.37 -39.18 19.83
CA THR A 5 16.29 -39.85 20.55
C THR A 5 15.37 -40.55 19.55
N ILE A 6 14.57 -41.50 20.03
CA ILE A 6 13.53 -42.16 19.25
C ILE A 6 12.19 -41.65 19.77
N ILE A 7 11.32 -41.17 18.88
CA ILE A 7 9.92 -40.81 19.17
C ILE A 7 9.08 -41.58 18.14
N GLY A 8 8.21 -42.48 18.60
CA GLY A 8 7.57 -43.47 17.73
C GLY A 8 8.61 -44.37 17.05
N ASP A 9 8.50 -44.55 15.73
CA ASP A 9 9.45 -45.34 14.91
C ASP A 9 10.54 -44.49 14.23
N ARG A 10 10.65 -43.20 14.56
CA ARG A 10 11.57 -42.26 13.89
C ARG A 10 12.71 -41.81 14.80
N VAL A 11 13.91 -41.78 14.25
CA VAL A 11 15.12 -41.27 14.90
C VAL A 11 15.17 -39.75 14.72
N LEU A 12 15.12 -39.01 15.83
CA LEU A 12 15.06 -37.56 15.86
C LEU A 12 16.32 -36.96 16.51
N PHE A 13 16.85 -35.90 15.88
CA PHE A 13 17.90 -35.06 16.46
C PHE A 13 17.29 -33.84 17.14
N THR A 14 17.49 -33.69 18.45
CA THR A 14 16.91 -32.60 19.23
C THR A 14 17.82 -32.16 20.39
N THR A 15 17.30 -31.43 21.37
CA THR A 15 18.00 -31.04 22.60
C THR A 15 17.19 -31.44 23.82
N ALA A 16 17.84 -31.62 24.98
CA ALA A 16 17.15 -31.96 26.22
C ALA A 16 16.04 -30.95 26.56
N GLY A 17 16.30 -29.65 26.35
CA GLY A 17 15.32 -28.59 26.58
C GLY A 17 14.07 -28.71 25.71
N ARG A 18 14.22 -29.12 24.44
CA ARG A 18 13.08 -29.33 23.53
C ARG A 18 12.25 -30.56 23.92
N LEU A 19 12.89 -31.61 24.46
CA LEU A 19 12.16 -32.78 24.99
C LEU A 19 11.39 -32.46 26.28
N ILE A 20 11.97 -31.65 27.16
CA ILE A 20 11.28 -31.13 28.33
C ILE A 20 10.08 -30.28 27.92
N LEU A 21 10.19 -29.51 26.83
CA LEU A 21 9.03 -28.80 26.29
C LEU A 21 8.00 -29.76 25.69
N LYS A 22 8.41 -30.84 25.02
CA LYS A 22 7.49 -31.84 24.48
C LYS A 22 6.64 -32.50 25.58
N SER A 23 7.14 -32.61 26.82
CA SER A 23 6.36 -33.19 27.92
C SER A 23 5.13 -32.39 28.34
N ILE A 24 5.03 -31.11 27.94
CA ILE A 24 3.84 -30.28 28.19
C ILE A 24 2.96 -30.12 26.96
N LEU A 25 3.41 -30.58 25.79
CA LEU A 25 2.70 -30.42 24.52
C LEU A 25 1.71 -31.57 24.30
N PRO A 26 0.52 -31.28 23.76
CA PRO A 26 -0.40 -32.33 23.29
C PRO A 26 0.24 -33.22 22.20
N ASP A 27 -0.28 -34.44 22.06
CA ASP A 27 0.28 -35.44 21.14
C ASP A 27 0.10 -35.08 19.67
N PHE A 28 -1.00 -34.39 19.32
CA PHE A 28 -1.31 -33.98 17.95
C PHE A 28 -0.39 -32.86 17.40
N VAL A 29 0.48 -32.27 18.22
CA VAL A 29 1.39 -31.19 17.79
C VAL A 29 2.56 -31.74 16.97
N PRO A 30 2.72 -31.32 15.69
CA PRO A 30 3.80 -31.76 14.82
C PRO A 30 5.20 -31.47 15.37
N GLU A 31 6.13 -32.37 15.08
CA GLU A 31 7.54 -32.28 15.47
C GLU A 31 8.22 -31.00 15.01
N GLU A 32 7.86 -30.54 13.81
CA GLU A 32 8.44 -29.36 13.19
C GLU A 32 8.19 -28.11 14.02
N LEU A 33 7.05 -28.00 14.70
CA LEU A 33 6.68 -26.77 15.43
C LEU A 33 7.50 -26.58 16.70
N TRP A 34 7.84 -27.65 17.40
CA TRP A 34 8.59 -27.57 18.66
C TRP A 34 10.09 -27.89 18.52
N ASN A 35 10.51 -28.66 17.52
CA ASN A 35 11.91 -29.03 17.30
C ASN A 35 12.72 -27.94 16.55
N ARG A 36 12.48 -26.67 16.87
CA ARG A 36 13.19 -25.49 16.31
C ARG A 36 13.69 -24.56 17.41
N ILE A 37 14.35 -23.46 17.05
CA ILE A 37 14.64 -22.39 18.01
C ILE A 37 13.32 -21.64 18.23
N LEU A 38 12.84 -21.62 19.47
CA LEU A 38 11.56 -21.02 19.82
C LEU A 38 11.75 -19.57 20.25
N LYS A 39 11.64 -18.65 19.28
CA LYS A 39 11.51 -17.22 19.55
C LYS A 39 10.07 -16.90 19.93
N LYS A 40 9.82 -15.69 20.43
CA LYS A 40 8.46 -15.21 20.79
C LYS A 40 7.42 -15.47 19.69
N LYS A 41 7.76 -15.20 18.43
CA LYS A 41 6.87 -15.44 17.27
C LYS A 41 6.56 -16.93 17.07
N ASN A 42 7.54 -17.82 17.25
CA ASN A 42 7.35 -19.26 17.11
C ASN A 42 6.50 -19.84 18.24
N ILE A 43 6.67 -19.33 19.48
CA ILE A 43 5.81 -19.70 20.60
C ILE A 43 4.36 -19.28 20.31
N GLY A 44 4.16 -18.07 19.78
CA GLY A 44 2.84 -17.62 19.33
C GLY A 44 2.21 -18.56 18.30
N GLY A 45 2.97 -18.95 17.26
CA GLY A 45 2.49 -19.91 16.25
C GLY A 45 2.20 -21.31 16.79
N LEU A 46 2.95 -21.75 17.80
CA LEU A 46 2.69 -23.02 18.50
C LEU A 46 1.38 -22.98 19.29
N VAL A 47 1.13 -21.87 20.00
CA VAL A 47 -0.14 -21.64 20.73
C VAL A 47 -1.31 -21.57 19.74
N ASP A 48 -1.14 -20.86 18.63
CA ASP A 48 -2.16 -20.74 17.59
C ASP A 48 -2.56 -22.10 16.98
N TYR A 49 -1.57 -22.95 16.68
CA TYR A 49 -1.84 -24.31 16.20
C TYR A 49 -2.60 -25.16 17.24
N ILE A 50 -2.21 -25.09 18.51
CA ILE A 50 -2.89 -25.82 19.60
C ILE A 50 -4.32 -25.31 19.78
N PHE A 51 -4.56 -24.02 19.61
CA PHE A 51 -5.89 -23.43 19.67
C PHE A 51 -6.79 -23.94 18.56
N LYS A 52 -6.28 -24.01 17.33
CA LYS A 52 -7.03 -24.46 16.15
C LYS A 52 -7.41 -25.95 16.22
N GLU A 53 -6.46 -26.81 16.59
CA GLU A 53 -6.68 -28.27 16.61
C GLU A 53 -7.24 -28.78 17.94
N GLY A 54 -6.80 -28.21 19.06
CA GLY A 54 -7.14 -28.66 20.42
C GLY A 54 -8.24 -27.85 21.11
N GLY A 55 -8.65 -26.71 20.54
CA GLY A 55 -9.66 -25.83 21.11
C GLY A 55 -9.24 -25.11 22.40
N ILE A 56 -10.19 -24.37 22.98
CA ILE A 56 -9.95 -23.46 24.11
C ILE A 56 -9.42 -24.19 25.35
N GLY A 57 -10.02 -25.33 25.72
CA GLY A 57 -9.72 -26.03 26.98
C GLY A 57 -8.28 -26.56 27.04
N ILE A 58 -7.82 -27.23 25.97
CA ILE A 58 -6.45 -27.77 25.89
C ILE A 58 -5.43 -26.62 25.85
N THR A 59 -5.74 -25.56 25.11
CA THR A 59 -4.87 -24.39 24.97
C THR A 59 -4.63 -23.70 26.32
N ALA A 60 -5.68 -23.51 27.12
CA ALA A 60 -5.56 -22.90 28.44
C ALA A 60 -4.61 -23.70 29.36
N GLY A 61 -4.79 -25.03 29.41
CA GLY A 61 -3.91 -25.90 30.19
C GLY A 61 -2.45 -25.87 29.70
N PHE A 62 -2.25 -25.86 28.38
CA PHE A 62 -0.91 -25.73 27.79
C PHE A 62 -0.23 -24.41 28.17
N LEU A 63 -0.94 -23.29 28.12
CA LEU A 63 -0.40 -21.97 28.45
C LEU A 63 0.08 -21.88 29.91
N ASP A 64 -0.67 -22.45 30.85
CA ASP A 64 -0.26 -22.49 32.25
C ASP A 64 0.99 -23.35 32.47
N ASN A 65 1.05 -24.51 31.82
CA ASN A 65 2.24 -25.37 31.86
C ASN A 65 3.46 -24.69 31.24
N LEU A 66 3.28 -24.02 30.09
CA LEU A 66 4.34 -23.27 29.42
C LEU A 66 4.86 -22.12 30.28
N LYS A 67 3.96 -21.37 30.94
CA LYS A 67 4.30 -20.30 31.89
C LYS A 67 5.17 -20.84 33.03
N ASN A 68 4.71 -21.90 33.69
CA ASN A 68 5.40 -22.48 34.84
C ASN A 68 6.78 -23.04 34.45
N LEU A 69 6.85 -23.74 33.31
CA LEU A 69 8.10 -24.26 32.76
C LEU A 69 9.07 -23.12 32.41
N GLY A 70 8.57 -22.10 31.71
CA GLY A 70 9.34 -20.92 31.32
C GLY A 70 9.96 -20.21 32.51
N PHE A 71 9.18 -19.92 33.57
CA PHE A 71 9.72 -19.29 34.78
C PHE A 71 10.77 -20.14 35.48
N ARG A 72 10.52 -21.46 35.61
CA ARG A 72 11.48 -22.37 36.26
C ARG A 72 12.83 -22.40 35.56
N TYR A 73 12.83 -22.51 34.23
CA TYR A 73 14.07 -22.58 33.44
C TYR A 73 14.72 -21.21 33.25
N ALA A 74 13.96 -20.12 33.18
CA ALA A 74 14.50 -18.77 33.16
C ALA A 74 15.31 -18.47 34.44
N THR A 75 14.77 -18.85 35.62
CA THR A 75 15.49 -18.72 36.90
C THR A 75 16.76 -19.56 36.92
N ARG A 76 16.70 -20.81 36.43
CA ARG A 76 17.88 -21.70 36.36
C ARG A 76 18.94 -21.21 35.37
N ALA A 77 18.53 -20.56 34.29
CA ALA A 77 19.46 -20.02 33.29
C ALA A 77 20.29 -18.85 33.84
N GLY A 78 19.81 -18.15 34.88
CA GLY A 78 20.57 -17.11 35.57
C GLY A 78 21.01 -15.97 34.65
N ILE A 79 20.22 -15.64 33.62
CA ILE A 79 20.59 -14.63 32.62
C ILE A 79 20.69 -13.27 33.32
N SER A 80 21.86 -12.66 33.25
CA SER A 80 22.17 -11.34 33.81
C SER A 80 22.78 -10.42 32.76
N VAL A 81 22.62 -9.11 32.94
CA VAL A 81 23.20 -8.10 32.04
C VAL A 81 24.38 -7.44 32.75
N SER A 82 25.54 -7.48 32.11
CA SER A 82 26.76 -6.83 32.59
C SER A 82 27.28 -5.81 31.58
N ILE A 83 28.14 -4.90 32.04
CA ILE A 83 28.81 -3.93 31.14
C ILE A 83 29.69 -4.65 30.10
N ASP A 84 30.23 -5.82 30.42
CA ASP A 84 31.04 -6.62 29.51
C ASP A 84 30.25 -7.16 28.31
N ASP A 85 28.93 -7.35 28.48
CA ASP A 85 28.05 -7.80 27.40
C ASP A 85 27.84 -6.74 26.30
N ILE A 86 28.12 -5.45 26.59
CA ILE A 86 27.90 -4.33 25.66
C ILE A 86 29.17 -4.07 24.83
N ARG A 87 29.45 -4.84 23.77
CA ARG A 87 30.71 -4.71 23.00
C ARG A 87 30.66 -3.62 21.93
N VAL A 88 31.57 -2.66 22.02
CA VAL A 88 31.72 -1.57 21.03
C VAL A 88 32.64 -2.04 19.88
N PRO A 89 32.27 -1.84 18.60
CA PRO A 89 33.15 -2.15 17.47
C PRO A 89 34.42 -1.30 17.45
N GLU A 90 35.59 -1.93 17.26
CA GLU A 90 36.86 -1.20 17.13
C GLU A 90 36.92 -0.33 15.87
N THR A 91 36.25 -0.77 14.80
CA THR A 91 36.08 -0.07 13.52
C THR A 91 35.29 1.23 13.64
N LYS A 92 34.51 1.42 14.71
CA LYS A 92 33.67 2.61 14.94
C LYS A 92 34.46 3.90 14.75
N VAL A 93 35.63 4.02 15.40
CA VAL A 93 36.45 5.23 15.35
C VAL A 93 36.92 5.56 13.93
N LYS A 94 37.26 4.52 13.15
CA LYS A 94 37.67 4.66 11.76
C LYS A 94 36.52 5.17 10.89
N LYS A 95 35.33 4.55 11.00
CA LYS A 95 34.13 4.97 10.25
C LYS A 95 33.71 6.41 10.55
N ILE A 96 33.75 6.81 11.81
CA ILE A 96 33.46 8.20 12.21
C ILE A 96 34.47 9.18 11.58
N LYS A 97 35.76 8.82 11.53
CA LYS A 97 36.80 9.66 10.93
C LYS A 97 36.59 9.81 9.41
N GLU A 98 36.20 8.73 8.73
CA GLU A 98 35.84 8.74 7.30
C GLU A 98 34.60 9.60 7.04
N ALA A 99 33.54 9.44 7.84
CA ALA A 99 32.33 10.26 7.75
C ALA A 99 32.64 11.75 7.96
N LYS A 100 33.44 12.11 8.98
CA LYS A 100 33.89 13.49 9.20
C LYS A 100 34.69 14.04 8.01
N LYS A 101 35.46 13.21 7.31
CA LYS A 101 36.19 13.63 6.10
C LYS A 101 35.21 13.94 4.96
N LYS A 102 34.23 13.07 4.71
CA LYS A 102 33.17 13.29 3.71
C LYS A 102 32.36 14.55 4.01
N VAL A 103 31.97 14.77 5.27
CA VAL A 103 31.24 15.99 5.69
C VAL A 103 32.07 17.25 5.41
N ARG A 104 33.38 17.24 5.68
CA ARG A 104 34.27 18.37 5.36
C ARG A 104 34.36 18.63 3.86
N GLU A 105 34.34 17.59 3.04
CA GLU A 105 34.34 17.72 1.58
C GLU A 105 33.03 18.35 1.08
N ILE A 106 31.88 17.91 1.60
CA ILE A 106 30.57 18.53 1.32
C ILE A 106 30.54 20.00 1.76
N GLN A 107 31.12 20.32 2.93
CA GLN A 107 31.25 21.70 3.39
C GLN A 107 32.13 22.54 2.46
N LYS A 108 33.24 21.98 1.94
CA LYS A 108 34.06 22.67 0.94
C LYS A 108 33.31 22.92 -0.36
N GLN A 109 32.57 21.92 -0.85
CA GLN A 109 31.73 22.07 -2.05
C GLN A 109 30.65 23.14 -1.86
N PHE A 110 30.09 23.25 -0.66
CA PHE A 110 29.16 24.33 -0.31
C PHE A 110 29.86 25.69 -0.28
N SER A 111 31.03 25.80 0.37
CA SER A 111 31.83 27.03 0.39
C SER A 111 32.27 27.49 -1.00
N SER A 112 32.47 26.56 -1.94
CA SER A 112 32.80 26.84 -3.34
C SER A 112 31.56 27.04 -4.25
N GLY A 113 30.35 27.13 -3.69
CA GLY A 113 29.12 27.42 -4.44
C GLY A 113 28.54 26.27 -5.27
N LEU A 114 29.08 25.05 -5.17
CA LEU A 114 28.61 23.90 -5.96
C LEU A 114 27.27 23.36 -5.47
N LEU A 115 27.03 23.42 -4.16
CA LEU A 115 25.83 22.90 -3.50
C LEU A 115 25.01 24.04 -2.91
N THR A 116 23.70 23.89 -2.95
CA THR A 116 22.79 24.72 -2.15
C THR A 116 22.86 24.33 -0.67
N GLU A 117 22.41 25.22 0.23
CA GLU A 117 22.36 24.92 1.68
C GLU A 117 21.50 23.69 1.98
N GLN A 118 20.40 23.55 1.23
CA GLN A 118 19.44 22.46 1.34
C GLN A 118 20.05 21.11 0.91
N GLU A 119 20.77 21.09 -0.21
CA GLU A 119 21.52 19.89 -0.64
C GLU A 119 22.64 19.53 0.32
N ARG A 120 23.38 20.54 0.83
CA ARG A 120 24.42 20.35 1.85
C ARG A 120 23.84 19.65 3.09
N TYR A 121 22.74 20.18 3.61
CA TYR A 121 22.06 19.66 4.80
C TYR A 121 21.60 18.20 4.61
N ASN A 122 20.89 17.91 3.51
CA ASN A 122 20.42 16.55 3.21
C ASN A 122 21.58 15.56 3.05
N LYS A 123 22.63 15.93 2.30
CA LYS A 123 23.81 15.07 2.11
C LYS A 123 24.54 14.77 3.42
N ILE A 124 24.61 15.73 4.35
CA ILE A 124 25.24 15.50 5.67
C ILE A 124 24.42 14.51 6.50
N ILE A 125 23.09 14.64 6.49
CA ILE A 125 22.19 13.71 7.18
C ILE A 125 22.34 12.30 6.62
N ASP A 126 22.37 12.14 5.30
CA ASP A 126 22.55 10.84 4.64
C ASP A 126 23.88 10.19 5.07
N ILE A 127 25.00 10.92 5.02
CA ILE A 127 26.31 10.42 5.46
C ILE A 127 26.27 9.89 6.90
N TRP A 128 25.66 10.64 7.82
CA TRP A 128 25.57 10.22 9.22
C TRP A 128 24.60 9.07 9.44
N THR A 129 23.53 8.99 8.65
CA THR A 129 22.55 7.90 8.70
C THR A 129 23.18 6.60 8.22
N ASP A 130 23.89 6.63 7.08
CA ASP A 130 24.64 5.51 6.53
C ASP A 130 25.71 5.04 7.52
N THR A 131 26.50 5.98 8.05
CA THR A 131 27.55 5.67 9.04
C THR A 131 26.96 5.01 10.29
N ASN A 132 25.80 5.47 10.76
CA ASN A 132 25.12 4.90 11.93
C ASN A 132 24.62 3.47 11.64
N ASN A 133 24.04 3.22 10.46
CA ASN A 133 23.59 1.89 10.04
C ASN A 133 24.77 0.92 9.86
N ASP A 134 25.87 1.41 9.32
CA ASP A 134 27.13 0.68 9.15
C ASP A 134 27.78 0.27 10.48
N VAL A 135 27.78 1.16 11.48
CA VAL A 135 28.26 0.85 12.83
C VAL A 135 27.31 -0.11 13.54
N ALA A 136 26.00 0.03 13.33
CA ALA A 136 24.99 -0.84 13.92
C ALA A 136 25.12 -2.29 13.41
N SER A 137 25.32 -2.48 12.11
CA SER A 137 25.44 -3.82 11.52
C SER A 137 26.68 -4.58 12.01
N GLU A 138 27.83 -3.91 12.13
CA GLU A 138 29.06 -4.48 12.68
C GLU A 138 28.91 -4.81 14.18
N MET A 139 28.29 -3.91 14.94
CA MET A 139 28.02 -4.14 16.35
C MET A 139 27.13 -5.36 16.57
N MET A 140 26.09 -5.54 15.76
CA MET A 140 25.21 -6.72 15.86
C MET A 140 25.98 -8.02 15.60
N LYS A 141 26.83 -8.07 14.56
CA LYS A 141 27.68 -9.24 14.27
C LYS A 141 28.65 -9.56 15.42
N LEU A 142 29.26 -8.53 16.02
CA LEU A 142 30.14 -8.69 17.17
C LEU A 142 29.39 -9.24 18.39
N THR A 143 28.21 -8.68 18.69
CA THR A 143 27.40 -9.10 19.83
C THR A 143 26.86 -10.53 19.66
N GLU A 144 26.52 -10.91 18.43
CA GLU A 144 26.10 -12.27 18.06
C GLU A 144 27.21 -13.31 18.27
N SER A 145 28.45 -13.01 17.85
CA SER A 145 29.58 -13.94 18.04
C SER A 145 30.08 -14.03 19.50
N HIS A 146 29.76 -13.05 20.33
CA HIS A 146 30.26 -12.94 21.70
C HIS A 146 29.76 -14.09 22.59
N LYS A 147 30.64 -14.60 23.46
CA LYS A 147 30.38 -15.76 24.35
C LYS A 147 29.83 -16.98 23.58
N GLY A 148 30.27 -17.18 22.33
CA GLY A 148 29.83 -18.30 21.49
C GLY A 148 28.34 -18.28 21.17
N GLY A 149 27.73 -17.08 21.05
CA GLY A 149 26.30 -16.92 20.80
C GLY A 149 25.44 -16.74 22.05
N PHE A 150 26.04 -16.81 23.25
CA PHE A 150 25.33 -16.72 24.54
C PHE A 150 25.52 -15.36 25.23
N ASN A 151 25.70 -14.28 24.46
CA ASN A 151 25.64 -12.93 25.01
C ASN A 151 24.21 -12.63 25.50
N SER A 152 24.05 -12.24 26.78
CA SER A 152 22.74 -12.00 27.38
C SER A 152 21.90 -10.94 26.65
N ILE A 153 22.52 -9.86 26.20
CA ILE A 153 21.83 -8.76 25.50
C ILE A 153 21.36 -9.22 24.13
N TYR A 154 22.21 -9.97 23.41
CA TYR A 154 21.83 -10.58 22.14
C TYR A 154 20.70 -11.58 22.33
N MET A 155 20.79 -12.48 23.32
CA MET A 155 19.74 -13.46 23.62
C MET A 155 18.39 -12.80 23.93
N MET A 156 18.38 -11.70 24.69
CA MET A 156 17.15 -10.95 25.01
C MET A 156 16.49 -10.33 23.77
N ALA A 157 17.29 -9.78 22.86
CA ALA A 157 16.78 -9.18 21.63
C ALA A 157 16.43 -10.23 20.56
N ASP A 158 17.27 -11.23 20.33
CA ASP A 158 17.05 -12.28 19.33
C ASP A 158 15.85 -13.17 19.68
N SER A 159 15.65 -13.48 20.97
CA SER A 159 14.45 -14.19 21.43
C SER A 159 13.15 -13.38 21.28
N GLY A 160 13.28 -12.05 21.16
CA GLY A 160 12.15 -11.11 21.18
C GLY A 160 11.51 -10.94 22.56
N ALA A 161 12.20 -11.35 23.63
CA ALA A 161 11.71 -11.23 25.00
C ALA A 161 11.64 -9.75 25.43
N ARG A 162 12.75 -9.03 25.29
CA ARG A 162 12.85 -7.59 25.56
C ARG A 162 14.11 -7.04 24.89
N GLY A 163 14.00 -5.86 24.29
CA GLY A 163 15.12 -5.28 23.55
C GLY A 163 14.87 -5.26 22.05
N SER A 164 15.43 -4.29 21.35
CA SER A 164 15.48 -4.24 19.89
C SER A 164 16.90 -3.93 19.42
N ALA A 165 17.21 -4.26 18.16
CA ALA A 165 18.49 -3.90 17.57
C ALA A 165 18.75 -2.37 17.64
N ALA A 166 17.71 -1.55 17.57
CA ALA A 166 17.81 -0.10 17.75
C ALA A 166 18.23 0.28 19.19
N GLN A 167 17.73 -0.41 20.21
CA GLN A 167 18.14 -0.17 21.60
C GLN A 167 19.58 -0.64 21.86
N ILE A 168 19.97 -1.80 21.33
CA ILE A 168 21.35 -2.30 21.42
C ILE A 168 22.31 -1.32 20.70
N ARG A 169 21.90 -0.75 19.56
CA ARG A 169 22.64 0.29 18.83
C ARG A 169 22.98 1.48 19.72
N GLN A 170 22.03 1.98 20.51
CA GLN A 170 22.28 3.09 21.42
C GLN A 170 23.20 2.72 22.59
N LEU A 171 23.24 1.45 22.99
CA LEU A 171 24.10 0.96 24.06
C LEU A 171 25.57 0.84 23.62
N ALA A 172 25.81 0.26 22.44
CA ALA A 172 27.16 -0.18 22.02
C ALA A 172 27.67 0.47 20.72
N GLY A 173 26.79 0.99 19.87
CA GLY A 173 27.15 1.61 18.59
C GLY A 173 27.38 3.11 18.74
N MET A 174 26.49 3.89 18.13
CA MET A 174 26.34 5.33 18.35
C MET A 174 24.84 5.65 18.46
N ARG A 175 24.49 6.75 19.14
CA ARG A 175 23.09 7.14 19.28
C ARG A 175 22.53 7.78 18.01
N GLY A 176 23.37 8.46 17.22
CA GLY A 176 23.02 8.99 15.90
C GLY A 176 22.38 10.38 15.93
N LEU A 177 21.57 10.68 14.91
CA LEU A 177 20.92 11.97 14.72
C LEU A 177 19.65 12.09 15.58
N MET A 178 19.46 13.26 16.21
CA MET A 178 18.28 13.57 17.03
C MET A 178 17.40 14.60 16.33
N ALA A 179 16.09 14.57 16.62
CA ALA A 179 15.15 15.58 16.16
C ALA A 179 15.00 16.73 17.16
N LYS A 180 14.86 17.95 16.65
CA LYS A 180 14.43 19.12 17.42
C LYS A 180 12.92 19.04 17.73
N PRO A 181 12.40 19.87 18.66
CA PRO A 181 10.98 19.90 18.95
C PRO A 181 10.10 20.24 17.74
N ASP A 182 10.63 21.01 16.78
CA ASP A 182 9.97 21.36 15.52
C ASP A 182 9.93 20.21 14.48
N GLY A 183 10.62 19.09 14.74
CA GLY A 183 10.71 17.93 13.84
C GLY A 183 11.89 17.96 12.85
N SER A 184 12.66 19.06 12.80
CA SER A 184 13.89 19.11 12.00
C SER A 184 15.00 18.27 12.63
N ILE A 185 15.88 17.70 11.81
CA ILE A 185 16.99 16.86 12.28
C ILE A 185 18.17 17.76 12.64
N ILE A 186 18.83 17.48 13.77
CA ILE A 186 20.06 18.18 14.16
C ILE A 186 21.22 17.59 13.35
N GLU A 187 21.89 18.42 12.54
CA GLU A 187 23.00 17.99 11.67
C GLU A 187 24.22 17.42 12.44
N THR A 188 24.33 17.76 13.73
CA THR A 188 25.37 17.27 14.63
C THR A 188 24.90 15.98 15.33
N PRO A 189 25.44 14.80 14.98
CA PRO A 189 25.04 13.55 15.60
C PRO A 189 25.65 13.36 16.99
N ILE A 190 25.03 12.50 17.79
CA ILE A 190 25.62 11.96 19.02
C ILE A 190 26.45 10.74 18.64
N ILE A 191 27.78 10.89 18.74
CA ILE A 191 28.77 9.90 18.33
C ILE A 191 28.98 8.86 19.45
N SER A 192 28.86 9.33 20.69
CA SER A 192 28.99 8.49 21.88
C SER A 192 27.82 7.51 22.02
N ASN A 193 28.04 6.43 22.77
CA ASN A 193 26.99 5.50 23.20
C ASN A 193 26.84 5.48 24.72
N PHE A 194 25.85 4.74 25.24
CA PHE A 194 25.62 4.69 26.68
C PHE A 194 26.74 4.00 27.48
N ARG A 195 27.50 3.09 26.87
CA ARG A 195 28.66 2.47 27.53
C ARG A 195 29.82 3.45 27.68
N GLU A 196 30.06 4.29 26.68
CA GLU A 196 31.11 5.31 26.68
C GLU A 196 30.75 6.53 27.55
N GLY A 197 29.45 6.80 27.68
CA GLY A 197 28.92 8.00 28.34
C GLY A 197 28.71 9.15 27.35
N LEU A 198 27.75 10.03 27.65
CA LEU A 198 27.44 11.20 26.84
C LEU A 198 28.09 12.44 27.46
N ASN A 199 28.66 13.31 26.62
CA ASN A 199 29.09 14.63 27.10
C ASN A 199 27.88 15.56 27.34
N VAL A 200 28.09 16.70 28.00
CA VAL A 200 27.00 17.63 28.39
C VAL A 200 26.18 18.09 27.17
N LEU A 201 26.84 18.38 26.04
CA LEU A 201 26.17 18.84 24.83
C LEU A 201 25.35 17.72 24.17
N GLU A 202 25.92 16.52 24.03
CA GLU A 202 25.23 15.33 23.51
C GLU A 202 24.03 14.94 24.38
N TYR A 203 24.19 15.00 25.71
CA TYR A 203 23.10 14.77 26.64
C TYR A 203 22.00 15.82 26.47
N PHE A 204 22.35 17.11 26.42
CA PHE A 204 21.40 18.20 26.22
C PHE A 204 20.63 18.07 24.90
N ILE A 205 21.32 17.73 23.81
CA ILE A 205 20.69 17.46 22.51
C ILE A 205 19.69 16.30 22.63
N SER A 206 20.05 15.21 23.32
CA SER A 206 19.14 14.09 23.55
C SER A 206 17.92 14.43 24.42
N THR A 207 17.98 15.46 25.27
CA THR A 207 16.84 15.82 26.12
C THR A 207 15.65 16.38 25.34
N HIS A 208 15.90 17.02 24.18
CA HIS A 208 14.84 17.58 23.34
C HIS A 208 13.89 16.50 22.83
N GLY A 209 14.43 15.45 22.21
CA GLY A 209 13.65 14.31 21.73
C GLY A 209 12.96 13.56 22.87
N ALA A 210 13.67 13.33 23.99
CA ALA A 210 13.09 12.63 25.15
C ALA A 210 11.90 13.40 25.77
N ARG A 211 12.03 14.71 25.97
CA ARG A 211 10.96 15.55 26.53
C ARG A 211 9.76 15.63 25.59
N LYS A 212 10.00 15.82 24.28
CA LYS A 212 8.93 15.80 23.27
C LYS A 212 8.20 14.46 23.28
N GLY A 213 8.93 13.35 23.28
CA GLY A 213 8.35 12.00 23.35
C GLY A 213 7.45 11.79 24.57
N LEU A 214 7.88 12.22 25.77
CA LEU A 214 7.05 12.14 26.99
C LEU A 214 5.78 12.99 26.88
N ALA A 215 5.91 14.25 26.45
CA ALA A 215 4.80 15.18 26.33
C ALA A 215 3.77 14.69 25.29
N ASP A 216 4.25 14.26 24.12
CA ASP A 216 3.39 13.72 23.06
C ASP A 216 2.65 12.48 23.53
N THR A 217 3.32 11.58 24.25
CA THR A 217 2.69 10.36 24.78
C THR A 217 1.55 10.70 25.74
N ALA A 218 1.76 11.63 26.66
CA ALA A 218 0.73 12.06 27.61
C ALA A 218 -0.48 12.72 26.91
N LEU A 219 -0.23 13.62 25.96
CA LEU A 219 -1.29 14.34 25.24
C LEU A 219 -2.09 13.42 24.30
N LYS A 220 -1.40 12.57 23.54
CA LYS A 220 -2.03 11.72 22.52
C LYS A 220 -2.81 10.55 23.12
N THR A 221 -2.50 10.11 24.34
CA THR A 221 -3.27 9.06 25.03
C THR A 221 -4.73 9.49 25.24
N ALA A 222 -4.95 10.76 25.61
CA ALA A 222 -6.31 11.32 25.74
C ALA A 222 -7.04 11.34 24.38
N ASN A 223 -6.34 11.70 23.30
CA ASN A 223 -6.91 11.71 21.96
C ASN A 223 -7.31 10.30 21.47
N ALA A 224 -6.51 9.28 21.78
CA ALA A 224 -6.82 7.89 21.42
C ALA A 224 -8.06 7.37 22.16
N GLY A 225 -8.15 7.64 23.47
CA GLY A 225 -9.33 7.29 24.26
C GLY A 225 -10.59 8.00 23.76
N TYR A 226 -10.46 9.28 23.40
CA TYR A 226 -11.57 10.06 22.82
C TYR A 226 -12.00 9.53 21.44
N LEU A 227 -11.06 9.16 20.58
CA LEU A 227 -11.37 8.51 19.29
C LEU A 227 -12.10 7.19 19.51
N THR A 228 -11.63 6.34 20.43
CA THR A 228 -12.27 5.06 20.75
C THR A 228 -13.73 5.27 21.16
N ARG A 229 -14.00 6.25 22.02
CA ARG A 229 -15.36 6.63 22.41
C ARG A 229 -16.21 7.01 21.20
N LYS A 230 -15.71 7.89 20.31
CA LYS A 230 -16.42 8.29 19.08
C LYS A 230 -16.76 7.11 18.17
N LEU A 231 -15.80 6.20 17.99
CA LEU A 231 -16.00 5.00 17.17
C LEU A 231 -17.09 4.11 17.77
N ILE A 232 -17.10 3.92 19.09
CA ILE A 232 -18.15 3.16 19.78
C ILE A 232 -19.51 3.83 19.58
N ASP A 233 -19.59 5.15 19.75
CA ASP A 233 -20.84 5.91 19.65
C ASP A 233 -21.49 5.81 18.25
N VAL A 234 -20.68 5.69 17.20
CA VAL A 234 -21.15 5.48 15.83
C VAL A 234 -21.52 4.03 15.56
N ALA A 235 -20.69 3.09 16.02
CA ALA A 235 -20.75 1.69 15.61
C ALA A 235 -21.59 0.81 16.53
N GLN A 236 -21.93 1.25 17.75
CA GLN A 236 -22.65 0.46 18.74
C GLN A 236 -23.93 -0.23 18.23
N ASN A 237 -24.63 0.37 17.26
CA ASN A 237 -25.89 -0.16 16.72
C ASN A 237 -25.67 -1.23 15.64
N VAL A 238 -24.42 -1.47 15.23
CA VAL A 238 -24.07 -2.47 14.24
C VAL A 238 -23.94 -3.84 14.91
N LYS A 239 -24.95 -4.68 14.69
CA LYS A 239 -25.00 -6.07 15.14
C LYS A 239 -25.26 -7.02 13.98
N VAL A 240 -24.90 -8.28 14.16
CA VAL A 240 -25.26 -9.32 13.19
C VAL A 240 -26.71 -9.70 13.39
N THR A 241 -27.56 -9.56 12.37
CA THR A 241 -29.01 -9.79 12.49
C THR A 241 -29.52 -11.02 11.76
N MET A 242 -28.79 -11.45 10.72
CA MET A 242 -29.17 -12.59 9.89
C MET A 242 -27.92 -13.24 9.28
N ASP A 243 -28.03 -14.45 8.75
CA ASP A 243 -26.88 -15.15 8.18
C ASP A 243 -26.46 -14.61 6.80
N ASP A 244 -27.42 -14.37 5.91
CA ASP A 244 -27.15 -13.91 4.54
C ASP A 244 -28.18 -12.89 4.04
N CYS A 245 -27.73 -11.72 3.61
CA CYS A 245 -28.58 -10.71 2.99
C CYS A 245 -28.82 -10.89 1.49
N GLY A 246 -28.23 -11.90 0.83
CA GLY A 246 -28.40 -12.17 -0.60
C GLY A 246 -27.80 -11.13 -1.54
N THR A 247 -26.75 -10.41 -1.12
CA THR A 247 -26.07 -9.45 -2.00
C THR A 247 -24.99 -10.15 -2.82
N HIS A 248 -24.98 -9.92 -4.13
CA HIS A 248 -23.91 -10.28 -5.06
C HIS A 248 -22.90 -9.13 -5.22
N GLU A 249 -23.16 -7.96 -4.63
CA GLU A 249 -22.25 -6.83 -4.69
C GLU A 249 -21.08 -7.04 -3.73
N GLY A 250 -19.86 -6.96 -4.27
CA GLY A 250 -18.63 -6.98 -3.49
C GLY A 250 -17.67 -5.85 -3.81
N VAL A 251 -16.58 -5.83 -3.07
CA VAL A 251 -15.44 -4.94 -3.28
C VAL A 251 -14.22 -5.79 -3.67
N GLU A 252 -13.55 -5.39 -4.75
CA GLU A 252 -12.28 -5.98 -5.16
C GLU A 252 -11.20 -5.60 -4.14
N ILE A 253 -10.54 -6.61 -3.57
CA ILE A 253 -9.39 -6.44 -2.69
C ILE A 253 -8.13 -6.97 -3.38
N THR A 254 -7.03 -6.28 -3.13
CA THR A 254 -5.68 -6.59 -3.64
C THR A 254 -4.70 -6.61 -2.48
N GLU A 255 -3.45 -6.99 -2.69
CA GLU A 255 -2.41 -6.69 -1.70
C GLU A 255 -2.18 -5.18 -1.57
N ILE A 256 -1.79 -4.72 -0.38
CA ILE A 256 -1.40 -3.33 -0.11
C ILE A 256 0.12 -3.26 -0.11
N SER A 257 0.67 -2.40 -0.95
CA SER A 257 2.12 -2.20 -1.10
C SER A 257 2.43 -0.71 -1.07
N GLU A 258 3.44 -0.29 -0.33
CA GLU A 258 3.92 1.09 -0.28
C GLU A 258 5.35 1.13 -0.82
N SER A 259 5.61 1.93 -1.85
CA SER A 259 6.94 2.08 -2.47
C SER A 259 7.63 0.77 -2.89
N GLY A 260 6.87 -0.32 -3.09
CA GLY A 260 7.40 -1.64 -3.45
C GLY A 260 7.68 -2.59 -2.27
N GLU A 261 7.48 -2.14 -1.04
CA GLU A 261 7.40 -3.03 0.11
C GLU A 261 5.96 -3.52 0.31
N LEU A 262 5.79 -4.83 0.50
CA LEU A 262 4.51 -5.46 0.79
C LEU A 262 4.10 -5.12 2.22
N VAL A 263 3.06 -4.30 2.38
CA VAL A 263 2.49 -3.93 3.68
C VAL A 263 1.57 -5.03 4.18
N GLU A 264 0.67 -5.48 3.32
CA GLU A 264 -0.29 -6.53 3.63
C GLU A 264 -0.61 -7.35 2.36
N SER A 265 -0.53 -8.67 2.47
CA SER A 265 -0.78 -9.58 1.35
C SER A 265 -2.27 -9.77 1.10
N LEU A 266 -2.61 -10.21 -0.10
CA LEU A 266 -3.99 -10.60 -0.44
C LEU A 266 -4.52 -11.72 0.48
N TYR A 267 -3.68 -12.71 0.81
CA TYR A 267 -4.09 -13.86 1.61
C TYR A 267 -4.49 -13.47 3.03
N GLU A 268 -3.78 -12.53 3.67
CA GLU A 268 -4.13 -12.05 5.03
C GLU A 268 -5.47 -11.31 5.00
N ARG A 269 -5.71 -10.51 3.96
CA ARG A 269 -6.93 -9.71 3.80
C ARG A 269 -8.16 -10.57 3.45
N ALA A 270 -7.96 -11.60 2.62
CA ALA A 270 -9.03 -12.51 2.20
C ALA A 270 -9.41 -13.53 3.29
N THR A 271 -8.49 -13.87 4.20
CA THR A 271 -8.75 -14.85 5.26
C THR A 271 -9.91 -14.41 6.15
N GLY A 272 -10.88 -15.29 6.31
CA GLY A 272 -12.08 -15.05 7.11
C GLY A 272 -13.13 -14.18 6.43
N ARG A 273 -13.06 -14.03 5.10
CA ARG A 273 -14.03 -13.29 4.27
C ARG A 273 -14.82 -14.23 3.36
N VAL A 274 -15.96 -13.75 2.87
CA VAL A 274 -16.82 -14.50 1.94
C VAL A 274 -16.69 -13.89 0.55
N LEU A 275 -16.51 -14.74 -0.46
CA LEU A 275 -16.45 -14.32 -1.86
C LEU A 275 -17.80 -13.79 -2.36
N ALA A 276 -17.76 -12.72 -3.15
CA ALA A 276 -18.91 -12.18 -3.87
C ALA A 276 -18.96 -12.65 -5.33
N GLU A 277 -17.83 -13.11 -5.88
CA GLU A 277 -17.72 -13.64 -7.25
C GLU A 277 -16.87 -14.92 -7.24
N ASP A 278 -17.02 -15.73 -8.28
CA ASP A 278 -16.20 -16.93 -8.47
C ASP A 278 -14.73 -16.56 -8.66
N VAL A 279 -13.84 -17.23 -7.93
CA VAL A 279 -12.40 -17.12 -8.15
C VAL A 279 -11.98 -18.16 -9.17
N ILE A 280 -11.54 -17.69 -10.33
CA ILE A 280 -11.04 -18.52 -11.41
C ILE A 280 -9.52 -18.51 -11.36
N ASP A 281 -8.93 -19.70 -11.51
CA ASP A 281 -7.51 -19.80 -11.79
C ASP A 281 -7.22 -19.22 -13.17
N THR A 282 -6.46 -18.13 -13.19
CA THR A 282 -6.00 -17.46 -14.43
C THR A 282 -5.23 -18.39 -15.36
N ILE A 283 -4.78 -19.55 -14.91
CA ILE A 283 -4.01 -20.52 -15.69
C ILE A 283 -4.93 -21.55 -16.33
N THR A 284 -5.60 -22.35 -15.52
CA THR A 284 -6.42 -23.49 -15.96
C THR A 284 -7.80 -23.07 -16.46
N ASN A 285 -8.23 -21.82 -16.20
CA ASN A 285 -9.60 -21.35 -16.37
C ASN A 285 -10.63 -22.16 -15.54
N GLU A 286 -10.18 -22.92 -14.54
CA GLU A 286 -11.07 -23.63 -13.63
C GLU A 286 -11.53 -22.72 -12.48
N VAL A 287 -12.77 -22.92 -12.04
CA VAL A 287 -13.30 -22.23 -10.85
C VAL A 287 -12.69 -22.89 -9.61
N LEU A 288 -11.75 -22.19 -8.95
CA LEU A 288 -11.12 -22.65 -7.71
C LEU A 288 -12.13 -22.63 -6.54
N PHE A 289 -12.87 -21.53 -6.44
CA PHE A 289 -13.86 -21.32 -5.39
C PHE A 289 -15.07 -20.59 -5.96
N THR A 290 -16.25 -21.09 -5.63
CA THR A 290 -17.51 -20.47 -6.05
C THR A 290 -17.88 -19.29 -5.15
N GLU A 291 -18.73 -18.41 -5.67
CA GLU A 291 -19.39 -17.34 -4.92
C GLU A 291 -19.97 -17.87 -3.58
N GLY A 292 -19.89 -17.03 -2.53
CA GLY A 292 -20.47 -17.35 -1.23
C GLY A 292 -19.61 -18.27 -0.36
N THR A 293 -18.46 -18.72 -0.88
CA THR A 293 -17.50 -19.52 -0.12
C THR A 293 -16.78 -18.67 0.93
N LEU A 294 -16.74 -19.16 2.18
CA LEU A 294 -15.88 -18.61 3.23
C LEU A 294 -14.43 -19.02 2.99
N ILE A 295 -13.53 -18.05 2.94
CA ILE A 295 -12.09 -18.26 2.76
C ILE A 295 -11.44 -18.55 4.11
N ASP A 296 -11.17 -19.82 4.37
CA ASP A 296 -10.37 -20.27 5.51
C ASP A 296 -8.88 -20.23 5.16
N GLU A 297 -7.99 -20.38 6.13
CA GLU A 297 -6.53 -20.33 5.91
C GLU A 297 -6.04 -21.32 4.84
N LYS A 298 -6.61 -22.53 4.78
CA LYS A 298 -6.28 -23.52 3.75
C LYS A 298 -6.66 -23.04 2.34
N LYS A 299 -7.82 -22.38 2.20
CA LYS A 299 -8.28 -21.82 0.93
C LYS A 299 -7.48 -20.57 0.57
N ALA A 300 -7.13 -19.74 1.56
CA ALA A 300 -6.24 -18.60 1.37
C ALA A 300 -4.84 -19.03 0.90
N GLN A 301 -4.34 -20.17 1.40
CA GLN A 301 -3.10 -20.77 0.90
C GLN A 301 -3.25 -21.25 -0.54
N ALA A 302 -4.37 -21.91 -0.89
CA ALA A 302 -4.64 -22.28 -2.28
C ALA A 302 -4.74 -21.06 -3.23
N LEU A 303 -5.30 -19.93 -2.77
CA LEU A 303 -5.27 -18.66 -3.54
C LEU A 303 -3.84 -18.18 -3.79
N LYS A 304 -2.95 -18.35 -2.80
CA LYS A 304 -1.53 -17.99 -2.91
C LYS A 304 -0.80 -18.92 -3.86
N ASP A 305 -1.05 -20.22 -3.78
CA ASP A 305 -0.42 -21.23 -4.63
C ASP A 305 -0.86 -21.04 -6.09
N ALA A 306 -2.14 -20.73 -6.33
CA ALA A 306 -2.68 -20.34 -7.63
C ALA A 306 -2.27 -18.93 -8.09
N SER A 307 -1.45 -18.19 -7.32
CA SER A 307 -0.94 -16.87 -7.68
C SER A 307 -1.99 -15.80 -8.01
N ILE A 308 -3.19 -15.91 -7.41
CA ILE A 308 -4.29 -14.95 -7.60
C ILE A 308 -3.91 -13.56 -7.05
N LYS A 309 -4.22 -12.51 -7.81
CA LYS A 309 -3.82 -11.11 -7.51
C LYS A 309 -4.91 -10.23 -6.91
N SER A 310 -6.16 -10.51 -7.24
CA SER A 310 -7.31 -9.85 -6.64
C SER A 310 -8.44 -10.84 -6.42
N VAL A 311 -9.28 -10.55 -5.42
CA VAL A 311 -10.54 -11.28 -5.19
C VAL A 311 -11.64 -10.29 -4.84
N VAL A 312 -12.87 -10.59 -5.26
CA VAL A 312 -14.04 -9.77 -4.92
C VAL A 312 -14.72 -10.36 -3.69
N ILE A 313 -14.75 -9.60 -2.60
CA ILE A 313 -15.31 -10.05 -1.32
C ILE A 313 -16.57 -9.27 -0.95
N ARG A 314 -17.45 -9.92 -0.18
CA ARG A 314 -18.57 -9.25 0.47
C ARG A 314 -18.06 -8.41 1.64
N THR A 315 -18.61 -7.22 1.81
CA THR A 315 -18.21 -6.29 2.88
C THR A 315 -19.43 -5.76 3.63
N PRO A 316 -19.25 -5.21 4.85
CA PRO A 316 -20.31 -4.48 5.55
C PRO A 316 -20.90 -3.31 4.77
N ILE A 317 -20.16 -2.72 3.82
CA ILE A 317 -20.62 -1.57 3.02
C ILE A 317 -21.66 -1.98 1.98
N THR A 318 -21.46 -3.10 1.29
CA THR A 318 -22.40 -3.62 0.26
C THR A 318 -23.54 -4.45 0.86
N CYS A 319 -23.62 -4.53 2.19
CA CYS A 319 -24.59 -5.34 2.89
C CYS A 319 -26.02 -4.78 2.73
N LYS A 320 -26.94 -5.64 2.28
CA LYS A 320 -28.36 -5.30 2.07
C LYS A 320 -29.25 -5.60 3.29
N ALA A 321 -28.68 -6.01 4.42
CA ALA A 321 -29.45 -6.25 5.65
C ALA A 321 -30.16 -4.96 6.13
N LYS A 322 -31.41 -5.09 6.58
CA LYS A 322 -32.25 -3.93 6.98
C LYS A 322 -31.76 -3.26 8.26
N LYS A 323 -31.34 -4.04 9.25
CA LYS A 323 -30.79 -3.58 10.53
C LYS A 323 -29.47 -4.28 10.77
N GLY A 324 -28.37 -3.55 10.94
CA GLY A 324 -27.05 -4.15 11.16
C GLY A 324 -26.44 -4.79 9.90
N VAL A 325 -25.71 -5.88 10.08
CA VAL A 325 -24.96 -6.58 9.01
C VAL A 325 -25.31 -8.07 9.02
N CYS A 326 -25.19 -8.77 7.89
CA CYS A 326 -25.35 -10.22 7.85
C CYS A 326 -24.04 -10.97 8.12
N SER A 327 -24.11 -12.23 8.55
CA SER A 327 -22.92 -13.03 8.88
C SER A 327 -21.97 -13.16 7.70
N LYS A 328 -22.47 -13.41 6.49
CA LYS A 328 -21.62 -13.55 5.29
C LYS A 328 -20.90 -12.25 4.89
N CYS A 329 -21.53 -11.08 5.04
CA CYS A 329 -20.90 -9.80 4.72
C CYS A 329 -19.82 -9.40 5.74
N TYR A 330 -19.87 -9.90 6.98
CA TYR A 330 -18.85 -9.67 8.00
C TYR A 330 -17.73 -10.73 7.96
N GLY A 331 -18.10 -12.00 7.76
CA GLY A 331 -17.20 -13.14 7.72
C GLY A 331 -16.96 -13.77 9.10
N THR A 332 -15.73 -14.18 9.37
CA THR A 332 -15.37 -14.86 10.63
C THR A 332 -15.28 -13.93 11.82
N ASN A 333 -15.69 -14.43 12.98
CA ASN A 333 -15.32 -13.92 14.28
C ASN A 333 -13.85 -14.29 14.56
N LEU A 334 -13.00 -13.29 14.71
CA LEU A 334 -11.55 -13.48 14.89
C LEU A 334 -11.17 -14.05 16.26
N ALA A 335 -12.06 -13.98 17.26
CA ALA A 335 -11.81 -14.54 18.58
C ALA A 335 -12.05 -16.06 18.63
N GLU A 336 -13.05 -16.54 17.89
CA GLU A 336 -13.43 -17.97 17.87
C GLU A 336 -12.94 -18.72 16.62
N GLY A 337 -12.57 -18.00 15.56
CA GLY A 337 -12.17 -18.59 14.28
C GLY A 337 -13.32 -19.19 13.48
N THR A 338 -14.57 -18.93 13.87
CA THR A 338 -15.76 -19.45 13.18
C THR A 338 -16.57 -18.32 12.53
N LEU A 339 -17.54 -18.65 11.67
CA LEU A 339 -18.44 -17.66 11.08
C LEU A 339 -19.21 -16.93 12.19
N VAL A 340 -19.30 -15.61 12.07
CA VAL A 340 -19.98 -14.77 13.06
C VAL A 340 -21.45 -15.16 13.21
N ARG A 341 -21.95 -15.19 14.45
CA ARG A 341 -23.34 -15.61 14.73
C ARG A 341 -24.30 -14.42 14.82
N PRO A 342 -25.58 -14.60 14.43
CA PRO A 342 -26.61 -13.62 14.74
C PRO A 342 -26.67 -13.28 16.24
N GLY A 343 -26.66 -11.99 16.55
CA GLY A 343 -26.61 -11.44 17.90
C GLY A 343 -25.26 -10.89 18.31
N GLU A 344 -24.18 -11.12 17.57
CA GLU A 344 -22.88 -10.53 17.89
C GLU A 344 -22.84 -9.01 17.68
N ALA A 345 -22.26 -8.29 18.65
CA ALA A 345 -22.10 -6.84 18.64
C ALA A 345 -20.83 -6.41 17.89
N VAL A 346 -20.76 -6.74 16.59
CA VAL A 346 -19.58 -6.51 15.73
C VAL A 346 -19.16 -5.05 15.65
N GLY A 347 -20.07 -4.10 15.82
CA GLY A 347 -19.76 -2.68 15.87
C GLY A 347 -18.89 -2.26 17.05
N ILE A 348 -19.20 -2.74 18.25
CA ILE A 348 -18.40 -2.45 19.45
C ILE A 348 -17.02 -3.11 19.33
N ILE A 349 -16.98 -4.38 18.90
CA ILE A 349 -15.73 -5.12 18.68
C ILE A 349 -14.84 -4.37 17.70
N SER A 350 -15.42 -3.87 16.61
CA SER A 350 -14.69 -3.11 15.58
C SER A 350 -14.14 -1.79 16.10
N ALA A 351 -14.95 -1.02 16.83
CA ALA A 351 -14.52 0.23 17.42
C ALA A 351 -13.37 0.04 18.44
N GLN A 352 -13.44 -1.00 19.27
CA GLN A 352 -12.38 -1.34 20.23
C GLN A 352 -11.11 -1.82 19.54
N SER A 353 -11.25 -2.65 18.51
CA SER A 353 -10.11 -3.19 17.75
C SER A 353 -9.34 -2.12 16.97
N ILE A 354 -9.96 -0.97 16.70
CA ILE A 354 -9.32 0.21 16.12
C ILE A 354 -8.76 1.12 17.24
N GLY A 355 -9.54 1.35 18.28
CA GLY A 355 -9.24 2.30 19.34
C GLY A 355 -8.13 1.87 20.30
N GLU A 356 -8.16 0.63 20.79
CA GLU A 356 -7.16 0.11 21.74
C GLU A 356 -5.75 0.12 21.15
N PRO A 357 -5.50 -0.39 19.93
CA PRO A 357 -4.17 -0.29 19.34
C PRO A 357 -3.78 1.16 19.00
N GLY A 358 -4.76 2.05 18.81
CA GLY A 358 -4.51 3.50 18.65
C GLY A 358 -3.80 4.12 19.87
N THR A 359 -4.05 3.61 21.08
CA THR A 359 -3.29 4.01 22.27
C THR A 359 -1.85 3.48 22.22
N GLN A 360 -1.66 2.28 21.66
CA GLN A 360 -0.33 1.67 21.51
C GLN A 360 0.53 2.42 20.48
N LEU A 361 -0.05 2.90 19.37
CA LEU A 361 0.62 3.79 18.40
C LEU A 361 1.27 4.99 19.10
N THR A 362 0.50 5.57 20.02
CA THR A 362 0.92 6.71 20.83
C THR A 362 2.06 6.36 21.77
N LEU A 363 2.00 5.22 22.46
CA LEU A 363 3.02 4.79 23.40
C LEU A 363 4.33 4.38 22.71
N ARG A 364 4.27 3.75 21.53
CA ARG A 364 5.48 3.36 20.76
C ARG A 364 6.28 4.55 20.26
N THR A 365 5.62 5.68 20.01
CA THR A 365 6.27 6.96 19.67
C THR A 365 7.35 7.34 20.69
N PHE A 366 7.16 7.02 21.98
CA PHE A 366 8.14 7.29 23.03
C PHE A 366 9.51 6.64 22.78
N HIS A 367 9.52 5.42 22.23
CA HIS A 367 10.75 4.67 21.99
C HIS A 367 11.50 5.11 20.74
N ILE A 368 10.81 5.78 19.81
CA ILE A 368 11.34 6.24 18.52
C ILE A 368 11.66 7.76 18.56
N GLY A 369 10.92 8.54 19.35
CA GLY A 369 10.94 10.02 19.41
C GLY A 369 12.25 10.67 19.86
N GLY A 370 13.31 9.88 20.09
CA GLY A 370 14.67 10.39 20.28
C GLY A 370 15.52 10.35 19.01
N THR A 371 15.37 9.33 18.16
CA THR A 371 16.24 9.06 17.00
C THR A 371 15.55 9.36 15.70
N ALA A 372 16.15 10.21 14.87
CA ALA A 372 15.67 10.44 13.51
C ALA A 372 16.21 9.34 12.57
N SER A 373 15.33 8.75 11.78
CA SER A 373 15.69 7.86 10.68
C SER A 373 14.95 8.32 9.42
N THR A 374 15.69 8.60 8.36
CA THR A 374 15.15 8.98 7.06
C THR A 374 14.98 7.73 6.20
N GLU A 375 13.87 7.62 5.46
CA GLU A 375 13.75 6.67 4.36
C GLU A 375 14.69 7.12 3.22
N SER A 376 15.45 6.18 2.64
CA SER A 376 16.26 6.47 1.46
C SER A 376 15.34 6.77 0.29
N GLN A 377 15.61 7.84 -0.47
CA GLN A 377 14.83 8.14 -1.67
C GLN A 377 15.24 7.23 -2.82
N ASP A 378 14.26 6.63 -3.49
CA ASP A 378 14.48 5.81 -4.68
C ASP A 378 15.16 6.62 -5.79
N ARG A 379 16.20 6.03 -6.37
CA ARG A 379 16.98 6.59 -7.49
C ARG A 379 16.74 5.84 -8.81
N GLN A 380 16.19 4.64 -8.71
CA GLN A 380 16.03 3.72 -9.81
C GLN A 380 14.84 2.79 -9.58
N VAL A 381 14.19 2.37 -10.67
CA VAL A 381 13.22 1.28 -10.67
C VAL A 381 13.92 0.01 -11.14
N ILE A 382 13.78 -1.05 -10.33
CA ILE A 382 14.32 -2.38 -10.59
C ILE A 382 13.14 -3.34 -10.73
N ALA A 383 13.09 -4.11 -11.81
CA ALA A 383 12.11 -5.18 -11.97
C ALA A 383 12.40 -6.34 -11.00
N GLN A 384 11.37 -6.87 -10.35
CA GLN A 384 11.56 -8.02 -9.44
C GLN A 384 11.27 -9.36 -10.12
N LYS A 385 10.48 -9.32 -11.18
CA LYS A 385 10.07 -10.48 -11.97
C LYS A 385 10.63 -10.43 -13.38
N GLU A 386 10.61 -11.59 -14.01
CA GLU A 386 10.91 -11.79 -15.41
C GLU A 386 9.66 -11.58 -16.29
N GLY A 387 9.89 -11.21 -17.55
CA GLY A 387 8.84 -10.83 -18.47
C GLY A 387 9.41 -10.06 -19.65
N PHE A 388 8.55 -9.34 -20.36
CA PHE A 388 9.00 -8.35 -21.34
C PHE A 388 8.25 -7.03 -21.15
N ILE A 389 8.86 -5.96 -21.61
CA ILE A 389 8.35 -4.61 -21.37
C ILE A 389 7.29 -4.22 -22.40
N ARG A 390 6.22 -3.57 -21.94
CA ARG A 390 5.22 -2.90 -22.78
C ARG A 390 5.06 -1.46 -22.38
N TYR A 391 4.97 -0.59 -23.39
CA TYR A 391 4.67 0.82 -23.19
C TYR A 391 3.19 1.09 -23.37
N TYR A 392 2.58 1.68 -22.35
CA TYR A 392 1.26 2.29 -22.44
C TYR A 392 1.44 3.80 -22.54
N ASN A 393 1.13 4.38 -23.70
CA ASN A 393 1.20 5.84 -23.96
C ASN A 393 2.56 6.52 -23.70
N VAL A 394 3.66 5.75 -23.64
CA VAL A 394 5.00 6.28 -23.39
C VAL A 394 5.57 6.95 -24.66
N LYS A 395 5.94 8.22 -24.52
CA LYS A 395 6.69 9.07 -25.43
C LYS A 395 8.09 9.23 -24.86
N THR A 396 9.10 9.07 -25.69
CA THR A 396 10.50 9.22 -25.30
C THR A 396 11.21 10.23 -26.20
N TYR A 397 12.19 10.93 -25.64
CA TYR A 397 13.14 11.73 -26.40
C TYR A 397 14.53 11.09 -26.30
N THR A 398 15.23 11.04 -27.42
CA THR A 398 16.62 10.55 -27.45
C THR A 398 17.57 11.74 -27.38
N THR A 399 18.44 11.76 -26.38
CA THR A 399 19.46 12.80 -26.22
C THR A 399 20.58 12.66 -27.26
N LYS A 400 21.41 13.71 -27.40
CA LYS A 400 22.66 13.67 -28.19
C LYS A 400 23.61 12.55 -27.75
N GLU A 401 23.54 12.13 -26.48
CA GLU A 401 24.33 11.05 -25.90
C GLU A 401 23.73 9.65 -26.15
N GLY A 402 22.60 9.56 -26.86
CA GLY A 402 21.92 8.30 -27.15
C GLY A 402 21.07 7.75 -26.00
N LYS A 403 20.81 8.55 -24.96
CA LYS A 403 19.96 8.15 -23.82
C LYS A 403 18.49 8.41 -24.15
N ASN A 404 17.62 7.47 -23.78
CA ASN A 404 16.18 7.63 -23.94
C ASN A 404 15.58 8.19 -22.65
N ILE A 405 14.94 9.34 -22.74
CA ILE A 405 14.35 10.04 -21.60
C ILE A 405 12.83 10.03 -21.73
N VAL A 406 12.13 9.80 -20.62
CA VAL A 406 10.66 9.88 -20.57
C VAL A 406 10.20 11.31 -20.81
N ALA A 407 9.44 11.51 -21.89
CA ALA A 407 8.86 12.80 -22.24
C ALA A 407 7.46 13.02 -21.65
N ASN A 408 6.74 11.94 -21.29
CA ASN A 408 5.45 12.08 -20.64
C ASN A 408 5.60 12.73 -19.27
N ARG A 409 4.72 13.68 -18.99
CA ARG A 409 4.46 14.14 -17.64
C ARG A 409 3.43 13.26 -16.93
N ARG A 410 2.46 12.70 -17.69
CA ARG A 410 1.28 11.98 -17.19
C ARG A 410 0.77 10.94 -18.19
N ASN A 411 -0.20 10.15 -17.74
CA ASN A 411 -0.98 9.17 -18.53
C ASN A 411 -0.08 8.23 -19.35
N ALA A 412 0.97 7.72 -18.73
CA ALA A 412 1.85 6.73 -19.32
C ALA A 412 2.27 5.71 -18.28
N ALA A 413 2.51 4.48 -18.73
CA ALA A 413 3.03 3.43 -17.88
C ALA A 413 3.96 2.49 -18.65
N ILE A 414 4.92 1.95 -17.91
CA ILE A 414 5.78 0.88 -18.36
C ILE A 414 5.30 -0.37 -17.64
N LEU A 415 4.89 -1.37 -18.41
CA LEU A 415 4.33 -2.62 -17.92
C LEU A 415 5.36 -3.72 -18.12
N LEU A 416 5.57 -4.54 -17.12
CA LEU A 416 6.22 -5.83 -17.27
C LEU A 416 5.13 -6.87 -17.48
N VAL A 417 5.16 -7.57 -18.59
CA VAL A 417 4.10 -8.50 -18.97
C VAL A 417 4.62 -9.89 -19.34
N GLU A 418 3.74 -10.88 -19.23
CA GLU A 418 3.91 -12.23 -19.76
C GLU A 418 2.80 -12.56 -20.78
N PRO A 419 3.03 -13.43 -21.76
CA PRO A 419 2.01 -13.75 -22.75
C PRO A 419 0.95 -14.68 -22.17
N LYS A 420 -0.35 -14.38 -22.39
CA LYS A 420 -1.49 -15.22 -21.98
C LYS A 420 -2.17 -15.91 -23.15
N ILE A 421 -2.39 -15.18 -24.25
CA ILE A 421 -2.94 -15.74 -25.48
C ILE A 421 -2.05 -15.33 -26.65
N LYS A 422 -1.65 -16.32 -27.47
CA LYS A 422 -0.93 -16.11 -28.72
C LYS A 422 -1.84 -16.31 -29.93
N ALA A 423 -1.62 -15.52 -30.98
CA ALA A 423 -2.31 -15.68 -32.25
C ALA A 423 -1.93 -17.02 -32.92
N LEU A 424 -2.92 -17.85 -33.23
CA LEU A 424 -2.75 -19.13 -33.94
C LEU A 424 -2.66 -18.96 -35.46
N ILE A 425 -3.26 -17.89 -35.97
CA ILE A 425 -3.29 -17.54 -37.39
C ILE A 425 -2.86 -16.10 -37.57
N LYS A 426 -2.39 -15.79 -38.77
CA LYS A 426 -2.22 -14.41 -39.22
C LYS A 426 -3.58 -13.86 -39.63
N GLY A 427 -3.93 -12.67 -39.17
CA GLY A 427 -5.24 -12.09 -39.46
C GLY A 427 -5.44 -10.71 -38.85
N VAL A 428 -6.66 -10.19 -38.99
CA VAL A 428 -7.08 -8.92 -38.38
C VAL A 428 -7.75 -9.21 -37.04
N ILE A 429 -7.35 -8.47 -36.00
CA ILE A 429 -7.93 -8.60 -34.67
C ILE A 429 -9.19 -7.73 -34.56
N GLU A 430 -10.30 -8.34 -34.15
CA GLU A 430 -11.55 -7.67 -33.82
C GLU A 430 -11.82 -7.84 -32.31
N ILE A 431 -12.04 -6.72 -31.61
CA ILE A 431 -12.26 -6.70 -30.17
C ILE A 431 -13.67 -6.16 -29.91
N ASP A 432 -14.57 -7.06 -29.54
CA ASP A 432 -15.95 -6.72 -29.19
C ASP A 432 -16.16 -6.87 -27.69
N THR A 433 -16.58 -5.80 -27.03
CA THR A 433 -16.92 -5.84 -25.59
C THR A 433 -18.42 -5.70 -25.42
N ALA A 434 -19.09 -6.74 -24.91
CA ALA A 434 -20.53 -6.77 -24.67
C ALA A 434 -20.83 -7.26 -23.25
N HIS A 435 -21.65 -6.51 -22.51
CA HIS A 435 -21.97 -6.75 -21.10
C HIS A 435 -20.72 -7.00 -20.23
N GLU A 436 -20.51 -8.26 -19.82
CA GLU A 436 -19.44 -8.72 -18.91
C GLU A 436 -18.33 -9.49 -19.64
N GLU A 437 -18.41 -9.62 -20.96
CA GLU A 437 -17.45 -10.37 -21.77
C GLU A 437 -16.77 -9.47 -22.81
N THR A 438 -15.49 -9.75 -23.02
CA THR A 438 -14.68 -9.23 -24.11
C THR A 438 -14.35 -10.40 -25.03
N VAL A 439 -14.84 -10.34 -26.27
CA VAL A 439 -14.59 -11.34 -27.30
C VAL A 439 -13.50 -10.80 -28.23
N ILE A 440 -12.40 -11.54 -28.32
CA ILE A 440 -11.29 -11.24 -29.22
C ILE A 440 -11.35 -12.25 -30.37
N SER A 441 -11.66 -11.76 -31.57
CA SER A 441 -11.70 -12.55 -32.79
C SER A 441 -10.49 -12.25 -33.66
N ILE A 442 -9.84 -13.26 -34.21
CA ILE A 442 -8.81 -13.11 -35.25
C ILE A 442 -9.38 -13.67 -36.53
N THR A 443 -9.57 -12.81 -37.54
CA THR A 443 -10.08 -13.22 -38.87
C THR A 443 -8.92 -13.33 -39.84
N GLY A 444 -8.56 -14.56 -40.22
CA GLY A 444 -7.59 -14.86 -41.27
C GLY A 444 -8.24 -15.03 -42.64
N GLU A 445 -7.48 -15.56 -43.61
CA GLU A 445 -7.99 -15.79 -44.98
C GLU A 445 -9.02 -16.93 -45.06
N SER A 446 -8.92 -17.94 -44.20
CA SER A 446 -9.75 -19.16 -44.26
C SER A 446 -10.61 -19.43 -43.02
N GLU A 447 -10.24 -18.87 -41.85
CA GLU A 447 -10.88 -19.18 -40.58
C GLU A 447 -10.86 -17.98 -39.62
N THR A 448 -11.83 -17.96 -38.70
CA THR A 448 -11.92 -16.98 -37.61
C THR A 448 -11.82 -17.71 -36.28
N ILE A 449 -10.85 -17.33 -35.45
CA ILE A 449 -10.66 -17.89 -34.11
C ILE A 449 -11.14 -16.88 -33.08
N LYS A 450 -11.92 -17.32 -32.08
CA LYS A 450 -12.50 -16.44 -31.06
C LYS A 450 -12.07 -16.87 -29.67
N TYR A 451 -11.71 -15.89 -28.85
CA TYR A 451 -11.43 -16.05 -27.42
C TYR A 451 -12.39 -15.17 -26.62
N THR A 452 -13.04 -15.75 -25.62
CA THR A 452 -13.96 -15.02 -24.72
C THR A 452 -13.32 -14.90 -23.36
N LEU A 453 -13.19 -13.66 -22.87
CA LEU A 453 -12.59 -13.32 -21.58
C LEU A 453 -13.54 -12.41 -20.80
N ARG A 454 -13.46 -12.41 -19.47
CA ARG A 454 -14.28 -11.50 -18.67
C ARG A 454 -13.76 -10.07 -18.79
N LYS A 455 -14.67 -9.12 -18.93
CA LYS A 455 -14.35 -7.69 -19.00
C LYS A 455 -13.66 -7.17 -17.74
N SER A 456 -13.99 -7.75 -16.58
CA SER A 456 -13.39 -7.42 -15.27
C SER A 456 -11.87 -7.65 -15.22
N ASP A 457 -11.39 -8.62 -16.01
CA ASP A 457 -10.00 -9.09 -15.94
C ASP A 457 -9.06 -8.15 -16.69
N PHE A 458 -9.58 -7.28 -17.56
CA PHE A 458 -8.78 -6.33 -18.32
C PHE A 458 -8.46 -5.07 -17.50
N ALA A 459 -7.21 -4.62 -17.61
CA ALA A 459 -6.77 -3.37 -17.01
C ALA A 459 -7.48 -2.18 -17.68
N LYS A 460 -8.13 -1.35 -16.88
CA LYS A 460 -8.81 -0.16 -17.40
C LYS A 460 -7.80 0.95 -17.71
N PRO A 461 -8.09 1.86 -18.65
CA PRO A 461 -7.20 2.97 -18.99
C PRO A 461 -6.80 3.86 -17.79
N ASN A 462 -7.71 4.08 -16.85
CA ASN A 462 -7.45 4.84 -15.61
C ASN A 462 -6.57 4.05 -14.62
N GLU A 463 -6.69 2.73 -14.57
CA GLU A 463 -5.81 1.84 -13.79
C GLU A 463 -4.40 1.82 -14.38
N LEU A 464 -4.27 1.75 -15.71
CA LEU A 464 -2.99 1.81 -16.42
C LEU A 464 -2.27 3.15 -16.23
N ALA A 465 -3.03 4.26 -16.12
CA ALA A 465 -2.47 5.56 -15.76
C ALA A 465 -2.09 5.67 -14.26
N GLY A 466 -2.47 4.68 -13.45
CA GLY A 466 -2.26 4.64 -11.99
C GLY A 466 -3.11 5.64 -11.20
N VAL A 467 -4.30 5.95 -11.71
CA VAL A 467 -5.27 6.85 -11.04
C VAL A 467 -6.13 6.09 -10.02
N SER A 468 -6.55 4.87 -10.36
CA SER A 468 -7.40 4.03 -9.50
C SER A 468 -7.07 2.56 -9.68
N GLY A 469 -7.19 1.74 -8.63
CA GLY A 469 -7.02 0.28 -8.73
C GLY A 469 -5.58 -0.18 -8.94
N LYS A 470 -5.37 -1.50 -8.87
CA LYS A 470 -4.10 -2.14 -9.25
C LYS A 470 -4.25 -2.85 -10.59
N ILE A 471 -3.16 -2.87 -11.36
CA ILE A 471 -3.09 -3.49 -12.69
C ILE A 471 -2.42 -4.86 -12.68
N GLU A 472 -1.73 -5.23 -11.60
CA GLU A 472 -1.05 -6.52 -11.50
C GLU A 472 -2.05 -7.68 -11.53
N GLY A 473 -1.78 -8.67 -12.38
CA GLY A 473 -2.66 -9.81 -12.65
C GLY A 473 -3.75 -9.55 -13.69
N LYS A 474 -3.99 -8.29 -14.06
CA LYS A 474 -4.96 -7.95 -15.10
C LYS A 474 -4.39 -8.18 -16.50
N PHE A 475 -5.29 -8.34 -17.46
CA PHE A 475 -4.97 -8.51 -18.86
C PHE A 475 -4.79 -7.16 -19.56
N TYR A 476 -3.80 -7.11 -20.43
CA TYR A 476 -3.51 -6.02 -21.34
C TYR A 476 -3.61 -6.52 -22.78
N ILE A 477 -4.26 -5.73 -23.62
CA ILE A 477 -4.33 -5.96 -25.07
C ILE A 477 -3.36 -4.97 -25.72
N PRO A 478 -2.27 -5.44 -26.35
CA PRO A 478 -1.28 -4.57 -26.98
C PRO A 478 -1.69 -4.04 -28.36
N TYR A 479 -2.77 -4.55 -28.95
CA TYR A 479 -3.27 -4.18 -30.28
C TYR A 479 -4.56 -3.37 -30.20
N ALA A 480 -4.74 -2.45 -31.16
CA ALA A 480 -6.00 -1.76 -31.37
C ALA A 480 -6.96 -2.58 -32.23
N ASN A 481 -8.26 -2.28 -32.14
CA ASN A 481 -9.28 -2.94 -32.96
C ASN A 481 -9.02 -2.69 -34.46
N GLY A 482 -8.95 -3.75 -35.26
CA GLY A 482 -8.67 -3.69 -36.70
C GLY A 482 -7.19 -3.77 -37.10
N GLU A 483 -6.26 -3.99 -36.16
CA GLU A 483 -4.84 -4.19 -36.48
C GLU A 483 -4.54 -5.61 -36.98
N SER A 484 -3.52 -5.75 -37.84
CA SER A 484 -3.05 -7.05 -38.31
C SER A 484 -2.07 -7.68 -37.32
N VAL A 485 -2.25 -8.95 -37.00
CA VAL A 485 -1.40 -9.71 -36.08
C VAL A 485 -0.76 -10.89 -36.82
N ASP A 486 0.54 -11.12 -36.59
CA ASP A 486 1.27 -12.27 -37.12
C ASP A 486 1.17 -13.50 -36.20
N ILE A 487 1.46 -14.69 -36.74
CA ILE A 487 1.40 -15.95 -35.99
C ILE A 487 2.36 -15.92 -34.79
N ASN A 488 1.94 -16.49 -33.65
CA ASN A 488 2.66 -16.55 -32.38
C ASN A 488 2.90 -15.20 -31.67
N GLU A 489 2.33 -14.10 -32.16
CA GLU A 489 2.32 -12.85 -31.41
C GLU A 489 1.35 -12.92 -30.22
N SER A 490 1.70 -12.25 -29.12
CA SER A 490 0.88 -12.23 -27.90
C SER A 490 -0.24 -11.21 -28.05
N ILE A 491 -1.48 -11.67 -28.19
CA ILE A 491 -2.67 -10.82 -28.34
C ILE A 491 -3.28 -10.42 -26.99
N VAL A 492 -3.06 -11.23 -25.96
CA VAL A 492 -3.44 -10.93 -24.58
C VAL A 492 -2.25 -11.21 -23.70
N GLU A 493 -1.91 -10.25 -22.85
CA GLU A 493 -0.73 -10.26 -21.99
C GLU A 493 -1.16 -10.07 -20.54
N VAL A 494 -0.60 -10.84 -19.59
CA VAL A 494 -0.84 -10.62 -18.15
C VAL A 494 0.17 -9.62 -17.63
N ILE A 495 -0.30 -8.58 -16.95
CA ILE A 495 0.56 -7.58 -16.30
C ILE A 495 1.14 -8.19 -15.02
N LYS A 496 2.47 -8.39 -14.98
CA LYS A 496 3.19 -8.87 -13.79
C LYS A 496 3.51 -7.73 -12.81
N GLU A 497 3.96 -6.60 -13.36
CA GLU A 497 4.33 -5.37 -12.65
C GLU A 497 4.02 -4.17 -13.55
N GLY A 498 3.79 -2.99 -12.97
CA GLY A 498 3.61 -1.77 -13.74
C GLY A 498 4.08 -0.53 -13.01
N TRP A 499 4.73 0.37 -13.75
CA TRP A 499 5.30 1.61 -13.24
C TRP A 499 4.74 2.78 -14.04
N ASN A 500 3.95 3.62 -13.39
CA ASN A 500 3.27 4.73 -14.01
C ASN A 500 4.02 6.06 -13.86
N VAL A 501 3.77 6.96 -14.80
CA VAL A 501 4.37 8.30 -14.89
C VAL A 501 3.30 9.34 -14.48
N PRO A 502 3.58 10.24 -13.51
CA PRO A 502 4.88 10.51 -12.90
C PRO A 502 5.10 9.84 -11.52
N SER A 503 4.13 9.09 -10.98
CA SER A 503 4.20 8.72 -9.54
C SER A 503 5.30 7.73 -9.20
N ARG A 504 5.61 6.77 -10.09
CA ARG A 504 6.71 5.82 -9.85
C ARG A 504 7.94 6.12 -10.70
N ILE A 505 7.74 6.57 -11.94
CA ILE A 505 8.81 7.02 -12.82
C ILE A 505 8.60 8.53 -13.04
N PRO A 506 9.46 9.38 -12.46
CA PRO A 506 9.37 10.82 -12.66
C PRO A 506 9.55 11.24 -14.12
N TYR A 507 9.03 12.42 -14.46
CA TYR A 507 9.34 13.09 -15.71
C TYR A 507 10.86 13.22 -15.90
N ALA A 508 11.31 13.09 -17.15
CA ALA A 508 12.71 13.18 -17.52
C ALA A 508 13.65 12.13 -16.88
N SER A 509 13.10 11.01 -16.43
CA SER A 509 13.88 9.82 -16.05
C SER A 509 14.51 9.16 -17.28
N GLU A 510 15.70 8.61 -17.11
CA GLU A 510 16.39 7.84 -18.16
C GLU A 510 15.84 6.42 -18.20
N LEU A 511 15.26 6.00 -19.32
CA LEU A 511 14.84 4.62 -19.55
C LEU A 511 16.00 3.77 -20.03
N LYS A 512 16.20 2.64 -19.34
CA LYS A 512 17.23 1.64 -19.66
C LYS A 512 16.69 0.49 -20.51
N VAL A 513 15.38 0.43 -20.74
CA VAL A 513 14.68 -0.65 -21.46
C VAL A 513 13.75 -0.08 -22.54
N LYS A 514 13.60 -0.79 -23.65
CA LYS A 514 12.74 -0.46 -24.80
C LYS A 514 11.44 -1.27 -24.79
N ASN A 515 10.44 -0.80 -25.53
CA ASN A 515 9.20 -1.56 -25.75
C ASN A 515 9.49 -2.93 -26.41
N GLY A 516 8.94 -3.99 -25.84
CA GLY A 516 9.13 -5.37 -26.26
C GLY A 516 10.44 -6.02 -25.80
N GLU A 517 11.30 -5.33 -25.05
CA GLU A 517 12.58 -5.86 -24.55
C GLU A 517 12.35 -6.84 -23.38
N PRO A 518 13.03 -8.01 -23.34
CA PRO A 518 12.89 -8.95 -22.24
C PRO A 518 13.66 -8.46 -21.01
N ILE A 519 13.09 -8.70 -19.83
CA ILE A 519 13.79 -8.57 -18.55
C ILE A 519 14.34 -9.93 -18.18
N ILE A 520 15.65 -10.08 -18.29
CA ILE A 520 16.33 -11.35 -18.10
C ILE A 520 17.11 -11.33 -16.78
N GLN A 521 16.79 -12.28 -15.92
CA GLN A 521 17.42 -12.49 -14.62
C GLN A 521 17.71 -13.97 -14.39
N LYS A 522 18.43 -14.29 -13.31
CA LYS A 522 18.60 -15.68 -12.88
C LYS A 522 17.28 -16.21 -12.33
N ILE A 523 16.78 -17.29 -12.91
CA ILE A 523 15.52 -17.93 -12.50
C ILE A 523 15.88 -19.17 -11.71
N HIS A 524 15.43 -19.23 -10.46
CA HIS A 524 15.58 -20.39 -9.59
C HIS A 524 14.29 -21.21 -9.56
N ALA A 525 14.39 -22.50 -9.22
CA ALA A 525 13.23 -23.38 -9.24
C ALA A 525 12.19 -23.05 -8.17
N ASP A 526 12.62 -22.52 -7.01
CA ASP A 526 11.80 -22.10 -5.86
C ASP A 526 10.91 -23.19 -5.22
N ALA A 527 10.80 -24.36 -5.86
CA ALA A 527 10.16 -25.57 -5.37
C ALA A 527 11.07 -26.78 -5.60
N LYS A 528 10.83 -27.85 -4.85
CA LYS A 528 11.46 -29.15 -5.09
C LYS A 528 10.53 -29.98 -5.97
N GLY A 529 11.06 -30.60 -7.02
CA GLY A 529 10.23 -31.37 -7.95
C GLY A 529 10.94 -31.77 -9.23
N ILE A 530 10.17 -32.07 -10.28
CA ILE A 530 10.64 -32.36 -11.62
C ILE A 530 10.35 -31.15 -12.51
N VAL A 531 11.38 -30.58 -13.14
CA VAL A 531 11.20 -29.47 -14.07
C VAL A 531 10.68 -29.94 -15.42
N LYS A 532 9.75 -29.17 -15.94
CA LYS A 532 8.89 -29.54 -17.04
C LYS A 532 8.65 -28.30 -17.93
N TYR A 533 9.08 -28.32 -19.19
CA TYR A 533 8.94 -27.17 -20.11
C TYR A 533 7.69 -27.19 -21.03
N TYR A 534 7.11 -26.01 -21.26
CA TYR A 534 5.92 -25.80 -22.08
C TYR A 534 6.04 -24.55 -22.96
N LYS A 535 5.40 -24.58 -24.13
CA LYS A 535 5.17 -23.42 -25.00
C LYS A 535 3.69 -23.05 -24.97
N LEU A 536 3.38 -21.77 -24.99
CA LEU A 536 2.01 -21.28 -25.12
C LEU A 536 1.56 -21.34 -26.59
N ARG A 537 0.42 -21.96 -26.87
CA ARG A 537 -0.19 -22.05 -28.20
C ARG A 537 -1.67 -21.73 -28.10
N GLY A 538 -2.10 -20.59 -28.68
CA GLY A 538 -3.44 -20.07 -28.40
C GLY A 538 -3.52 -19.64 -26.94
N ASP A 539 -4.46 -20.22 -26.21
CA ASP A 539 -4.72 -20.02 -24.79
C ASP A 539 -4.28 -21.19 -23.88
N TYR A 540 -3.70 -22.26 -24.44
CA TYR A 540 -3.24 -23.44 -23.69
C TYR A 540 -1.73 -23.70 -23.81
N LEU A 541 -1.19 -24.46 -22.86
CA LEU A 541 0.22 -24.84 -22.82
C LEU A 541 0.44 -26.18 -23.53
N GLU A 542 1.31 -26.19 -24.54
CA GLU A 542 1.76 -27.40 -25.24
C GLU A 542 3.13 -27.83 -24.70
N ARG A 543 3.25 -29.12 -24.38
CA ARG A 543 4.44 -29.70 -23.77
C ARG A 543 5.63 -29.76 -24.74
N ILE A 544 6.84 -29.44 -24.28
CA ILE A 544 8.09 -29.58 -25.04
C ILE A 544 8.93 -30.71 -24.42
N HIS A 545 9.28 -31.74 -25.19
CA HIS A 545 9.91 -32.96 -24.67
C HIS A 545 11.43 -33.07 -24.89
N ASP A 546 12.10 -32.07 -25.48
CA ASP A 546 13.50 -32.20 -25.92
C ASP A 546 14.40 -31.00 -25.57
N ILE A 547 14.06 -30.22 -24.54
CA ILE A 547 14.89 -29.09 -24.10
C ILE A 547 16.15 -29.58 -23.39
N LYS A 548 17.30 -29.06 -23.83
CA LYS A 548 18.63 -29.36 -23.28
C LYS A 548 19.24 -28.14 -22.60
N LYS A 549 20.07 -28.40 -21.60
CA LYS A 549 20.96 -27.41 -20.99
C LYS A 549 21.80 -26.74 -22.08
N GLY A 550 21.76 -25.42 -22.14
CA GLY A 550 22.44 -24.59 -23.13
C GLY A 550 21.53 -24.08 -24.26
N ASP A 551 20.28 -24.53 -24.34
CA ASP A 551 19.33 -24.01 -25.33
C ASP A 551 18.97 -22.55 -25.03
N ILE A 552 18.96 -21.73 -26.08
CA ILE A 552 18.57 -20.32 -26.02
C ILE A 552 17.10 -20.20 -26.39
N VAL A 553 16.32 -19.54 -25.54
CA VAL A 553 14.90 -19.27 -25.79
C VAL A 553 14.76 -18.23 -26.89
N LYS A 554 14.26 -18.62 -28.07
CA LYS A 554 14.10 -17.73 -29.25
C LYS A 554 12.70 -17.13 -29.42
N GLU A 555 11.66 -17.82 -28.96
CA GLU A 555 10.28 -17.35 -29.05
C GLU A 555 9.97 -16.29 -27.96
N LYS A 556 8.77 -15.69 -27.97
CA LYS A 556 8.26 -14.85 -26.86
C LYS A 556 8.02 -15.72 -25.60
N GLY A 557 9.13 -16.18 -25.03
CA GLY A 557 9.30 -17.03 -23.85
C GLY A 557 8.73 -18.44 -23.92
N ILE A 558 9.16 -19.24 -22.94
CA ILE A 558 8.64 -20.58 -22.63
C ILE A 558 8.30 -20.63 -21.13
N PHE A 559 7.50 -21.60 -20.71
CA PHE A 559 7.16 -21.80 -19.30
C PHE A 559 7.90 -23.01 -18.74
N ALA A 560 8.59 -22.84 -17.62
CA ALA A 560 9.15 -23.93 -16.83
C ALA A 560 8.25 -24.19 -15.62
N VAL A 561 7.60 -25.34 -15.61
CA VAL A 561 6.77 -25.82 -14.51
C VAL A 561 7.60 -26.77 -13.67
N VAL A 562 7.60 -26.61 -12.36
CA VAL A 562 8.17 -27.58 -11.42
C VAL A 562 7.00 -28.39 -10.86
N ALA A 563 6.96 -29.67 -11.18
CA ALA A 563 5.94 -30.60 -10.70
C ALA A 563 6.40 -31.29 -9.41
N ASP A 564 5.53 -31.42 -8.42
CA ASP A 564 5.83 -32.13 -7.17
C ASP A 564 5.89 -33.65 -7.36
N ASP A 565 6.10 -34.39 -6.26
CA ASP A 565 6.20 -35.85 -6.27
C ASP A 565 4.88 -36.55 -6.74
N ASP A 566 3.75 -35.83 -6.73
CA ASP A 566 2.43 -36.30 -7.20
C ASP A 566 2.08 -35.81 -8.62
N ASP A 567 3.07 -35.27 -9.35
CA ASP A 567 2.94 -34.66 -10.68
C ASP A 567 2.00 -33.44 -10.76
N ARG A 568 1.79 -32.74 -9.64
CA ARG A 568 1.00 -31.50 -9.59
C ARG A 568 1.92 -30.30 -9.82
N GLU A 569 1.44 -29.30 -10.53
CA GLU A 569 2.16 -28.03 -10.70
C GLU A 569 2.36 -27.35 -9.35
N ALA A 570 3.61 -27.34 -8.86
CA ALA A 570 3.96 -26.66 -7.62
C ALA A 570 4.24 -25.18 -7.86
N ILE A 571 4.99 -24.87 -8.91
CA ILE A 571 5.29 -23.50 -9.32
C ILE A 571 5.62 -23.44 -10.81
N ARG A 572 5.40 -22.27 -11.41
CA ARG A 572 5.72 -22.00 -12.80
C ARG A 572 6.48 -20.70 -12.96
N HIS A 573 7.53 -20.76 -13.77
CA HIS A 573 8.40 -19.65 -14.13
C HIS A 573 8.27 -19.34 -15.62
N TYR A 574 8.15 -18.07 -15.97
CA TYR A 574 8.21 -17.66 -17.38
C TYR A 574 9.67 -17.42 -17.75
N ILE A 575 10.23 -18.16 -18.69
CA ILE A 575 11.59 -17.93 -19.15
C ILE A 575 11.53 -16.99 -20.36
N PRO A 576 12.00 -15.73 -20.23
CA PRO A 576 11.93 -14.76 -21.31
C PRO A 576 12.90 -15.12 -22.44
N ARG A 577 12.67 -14.54 -23.63
CA ARG A 577 13.57 -14.69 -24.77
C ARG A 577 15.00 -14.27 -24.44
N ASP A 578 15.97 -14.85 -25.13
CA ASP A 578 17.42 -14.66 -24.95
C ASP A 578 18.00 -15.20 -23.63
N SER A 579 17.19 -15.86 -22.79
CA SER A 579 17.67 -16.65 -21.65
C SER A 579 18.27 -17.97 -22.11
N ILE A 580 19.31 -18.43 -21.39
CA ILE A 580 19.91 -19.76 -21.58
C ILE A 580 19.36 -20.70 -20.50
N ILE A 581 18.86 -21.84 -20.93
CA ILE A 581 18.33 -22.87 -20.03
C ILE A 581 19.49 -23.62 -19.38
N ASP A 582 19.49 -23.75 -18.06
CA ASP A 582 20.60 -24.39 -17.32
C ASP A 582 20.33 -25.88 -16.98
N ILE A 583 19.10 -26.35 -17.20
CA ILE A 583 18.69 -27.70 -16.79
C ILE A 583 17.90 -28.42 -17.89
N ASN A 584 18.08 -29.74 -17.99
CA ASN A 584 17.41 -30.54 -19.00
C ASN A 584 15.95 -30.79 -18.62
N ASP A 585 15.11 -31.08 -19.60
CA ASP A 585 13.74 -31.53 -19.35
C ASP A 585 13.68 -32.79 -18.46
N ASN A 586 12.66 -32.86 -17.60
CA ASN A 586 12.42 -33.94 -16.62
C ASN A 586 13.56 -34.17 -15.61
N SER A 587 14.36 -33.13 -15.34
CA SER A 587 15.37 -33.20 -14.28
C SER A 587 14.76 -32.92 -12.90
N VAL A 588 15.31 -33.58 -11.87
CA VAL A 588 14.95 -33.29 -10.48
C VAL A 588 15.63 -31.99 -10.04
N VAL A 589 14.85 -31.08 -9.46
CA VAL A 589 15.29 -29.77 -8.98
C VAL A 589 15.00 -29.59 -7.50
N ASP A 590 15.87 -28.85 -6.82
CA ASP A 590 15.63 -28.32 -5.47
C ASP A 590 15.27 -26.82 -5.54
N THR A 591 14.87 -26.24 -4.41
CA THR A 591 14.42 -24.84 -4.35
C THR A 591 15.47 -23.82 -4.81
N LYS A 592 16.77 -24.15 -4.79
CA LYS A 592 17.85 -23.24 -5.17
C LYS A 592 18.41 -23.53 -6.56
N THR A 593 17.96 -24.60 -7.20
CA THR A 593 18.44 -25.02 -8.51
C THR A 593 18.15 -23.93 -9.53
N LEU A 594 19.16 -23.60 -10.34
CA LEU A 594 19.04 -22.60 -11.39
C LEU A 594 18.35 -23.22 -12.59
N LEU A 595 17.24 -22.62 -13.04
CA LEU A 595 16.49 -23.07 -14.22
C LEU A 595 17.00 -22.39 -15.49
N ALA A 596 17.24 -21.09 -15.42
CA ALA A 596 17.74 -20.29 -16.54
C ALA A 596 18.58 -19.10 -16.05
N TYR A 597 19.47 -18.63 -16.92
CA TYR A 597 20.33 -17.47 -16.68
C TYR A 597 20.43 -16.61 -17.94
N PRO A 598 20.78 -15.31 -17.81
CA PRO A 598 20.88 -14.43 -18.95
C PRO A 598 22.08 -14.76 -19.85
N SER A 599 21.91 -14.60 -21.15
CA SER A 599 23.00 -14.69 -22.13
C SER A 599 23.99 -13.53 -22.04
N ASN A 600 23.53 -12.35 -21.60
CA ASN A 600 24.32 -11.13 -21.31
C ASN A 600 24.27 -10.76 -19.80
N ASN A 601 24.81 -9.59 -19.42
CA ASN A 601 24.62 -9.05 -18.07
C ASN A 601 23.12 -8.97 -17.71
N GLU A 602 22.80 -9.19 -16.43
CA GLU A 602 21.44 -9.02 -15.90
C GLU A 602 20.95 -7.60 -16.17
N GLN A 603 19.83 -7.47 -16.89
CA GLN A 603 19.19 -6.20 -17.19
C GLN A 603 17.91 -6.08 -16.36
N ILE A 604 18.07 -5.55 -15.15
CA ILE A 604 17.01 -5.47 -14.14
C ILE A 604 16.51 -4.03 -13.95
N THR A 605 17.36 -3.04 -14.25
CA THR A 605 17.02 -1.63 -14.11
C THR A 605 16.14 -1.18 -15.26
N ILE A 606 14.99 -0.58 -14.92
CA ILE A 606 13.99 -0.07 -15.87
C ILE A 606 14.22 1.40 -16.17
N ALA A 607 14.40 2.21 -15.11
CA ALA A 607 14.55 3.65 -15.21
C ALA A 607 15.39 4.21 -14.06
N ASP A 608 16.18 5.26 -14.33
CA ASP A 608 17.04 5.95 -13.36
C ASP A 608 16.79 7.48 -13.36
N TRP A 609 16.95 8.13 -12.19
CA TRP A 609 16.86 9.59 -12.05
C TRP A 609 17.68 10.14 -10.88
N ASP A 610 17.82 11.46 -10.83
CA ASP A 610 18.40 12.17 -9.68
C ASP A 610 17.36 12.29 -8.54
N PRO A 611 17.60 11.71 -7.35
CA PRO A 611 16.64 11.81 -6.25
C PRO A 611 16.51 13.24 -5.71
N TYR A 612 17.56 14.06 -5.79
CA TYR A 612 17.62 15.36 -5.09
C TYR A 612 17.12 16.52 -5.93
N SER A 613 16.98 16.35 -7.25
CA SER A 613 16.54 17.41 -8.15
C SER A 613 15.58 16.92 -9.21
N THR A 614 14.68 17.78 -9.67
CA THR A 614 13.80 17.55 -10.81
C THR A 614 14.40 18.27 -12.02
N PRO A 615 14.82 17.55 -13.08
CA PRO A 615 15.37 18.16 -14.27
C PRO A 615 14.27 18.76 -15.16
N ILE A 616 14.58 19.90 -15.78
CA ILE A 616 13.78 20.54 -16.82
C ILE A 616 14.53 20.36 -18.14
N ILE A 617 13.91 19.68 -19.10
CA ILE A 617 14.48 19.36 -20.42
C ILE A 617 13.72 20.06 -21.54
N ALA A 618 14.40 20.33 -22.65
CA ALA A 618 13.80 20.91 -23.86
C ALA A 618 12.98 19.87 -24.64
N GLU A 619 11.71 20.19 -24.93
CA GLU A 619 10.79 19.37 -25.73
C GLU A 619 10.93 19.59 -27.24
N ASP A 620 11.61 20.64 -27.67
CA ASP A 620 11.90 20.90 -29.08
C ASP A 620 13.25 21.63 -29.23
N ALA A 621 13.85 21.53 -30.42
CA ALA A 621 15.07 22.23 -30.75
C ALA A 621 14.77 23.67 -31.17
N GLY A 622 15.46 24.62 -30.56
CA GLY A 622 15.18 26.03 -30.81
C GLY A 622 16.13 26.98 -30.10
N THR A 623 15.80 28.28 -30.21
CA THR A 623 16.55 29.35 -29.55
C THR A 623 15.88 29.71 -28.24
N VAL A 624 16.67 29.73 -27.16
CA VAL A 624 16.22 30.07 -25.80
C VAL A 624 16.07 31.58 -25.67
N THR A 625 14.94 32.03 -25.11
CA THR A 625 14.67 33.41 -24.72
C THR A 625 14.18 33.44 -23.28
N PHE A 626 14.66 34.39 -22.48
CA PHE A 626 14.21 34.56 -21.10
C PHE A 626 13.06 35.57 -21.01
N GLU A 627 12.01 35.21 -20.25
CA GLU A 627 10.87 36.05 -19.89
C GLU A 627 10.83 36.12 -18.35
N ASP A 628 10.81 37.33 -17.77
CA ASP A 628 10.85 37.56 -16.31
C ASP A 628 12.06 36.92 -15.57
N ILE A 629 13.20 36.72 -16.25
CA ILE A 629 14.46 36.26 -15.64
C ILE A 629 15.52 37.36 -15.75
N GLU A 630 15.51 38.24 -14.76
CA GLU A 630 16.47 39.33 -14.57
C GLU A 630 17.39 39.08 -13.36
N PRO A 631 18.73 39.10 -13.56
CA PRO A 631 19.70 39.02 -12.48
C PRO A 631 19.51 40.13 -11.44
N GLY A 632 19.56 39.79 -10.15
CA GLY A 632 19.37 40.71 -9.02
C GLY A 632 17.92 40.94 -8.61
N ILE A 633 16.93 40.70 -9.49
CA ILE A 633 15.50 40.87 -9.17
C ILE A 633 14.82 39.51 -9.00
N SER A 634 14.84 38.69 -10.06
CA SER A 634 14.16 37.39 -10.11
C SER A 634 15.11 36.20 -10.00
N ALA A 635 16.39 36.39 -10.35
CA ALA A 635 17.42 35.38 -10.29
C ALA A 635 18.70 35.94 -9.65
N THR A 636 19.44 35.11 -8.94
CA THR A 636 20.76 35.43 -8.40
C THR A 636 21.83 34.68 -9.18
N GLU A 637 22.92 35.37 -9.49
CA GLU A 637 24.06 34.74 -10.16
C GLU A 637 24.91 33.98 -9.14
N GLN A 638 25.08 32.68 -9.36
CA GLN A 638 25.99 31.82 -8.60
C GLN A 638 27.20 31.48 -9.46
N PHE A 639 28.38 31.79 -8.95
CA PHE A 639 29.64 31.47 -9.60
C PHE A 639 30.11 30.07 -9.17
N ASP A 640 30.45 29.22 -10.14
CA ASP A 640 31.08 27.91 -9.90
C ASP A 640 32.60 28.04 -10.04
N GLU A 641 33.32 27.96 -8.91
CA GLU A 641 34.77 28.10 -8.85
C GLU A 641 35.54 27.01 -9.60
N MET A 642 34.93 25.85 -9.88
CA MET A 642 35.60 24.73 -10.57
C MET A 642 35.44 24.81 -12.09
N THR A 643 34.25 25.16 -12.58
CA THR A 643 33.99 25.28 -14.02
C THR A 643 34.33 26.67 -14.56
N GLY A 644 34.46 27.66 -13.68
CA GLY A 644 34.69 29.06 -14.04
C GLY A 644 33.47 29.71 -14.71
N GLN A 645 32.31 29.07 -14.64
CA GLN A 645 31.07 29.53 -15.25
C GLN A 645 30.11 30.06 -14.18
N SER A 646 29.42 31.16 -14.50
CA SER A 646 28.30 31.63 -13.70
C SER A 646 26.98 31.02 -14.17
N ARG A 647 26.12 30.65 -13.23
CA ARG A 647 24.77 30.15 -13.47
C ARG A 647 23.75 31.03 -12.75
N LEU A 648 22.56 31.17 -13.33
CA LEU A 648 21.46 31.88 -12.70
C LEU A 648 20.62 30.91 -11.87
N VAL A 649 20.30 31.30 -10.64
CA VAL A 649 19.40 30.55 -9.75
C VAL A 649 18.20 31.43 -9.43
N ILE A 650 16.99 30.93 -9.70
CA ILE A 650 15.75 31.66 -9.41
C ILE A 650 15.62 31.91 -7.91
N ASN A 651 15.27 33.13 -7.53
CA ASN A 651 15.12 33.55 -6.14
C ASN A 651 13.98 32.78 -5.46
N GLU A 652 14.11 32.55 -4.14
CA GLU A 652 13.06 31.89 -3.34
C GLU A 652 11.79 32.74 -3.24
N TYR A 653 11.96 34.06 -3.12
CA TYR A 653 10.87 35.03 -3.08
C TYR A 653 10.89 35.86 -4.36
N LEU A 654 9.86 35.67 -5.18
CA LEU A 654 9.67 36.41 -6.43
C LEU A 654 8.76 37.62 -6.19
N PRO A 655 9.05 38.78 -6.82
CA PRO A 655 8.14 39.93 -6.81
C PRO A 655 6.75 39.59 -7.36
N SER A 656 5.71 40.19 -6.79
CA SER A 656 4.32 39.93 -7.19
C SER A 656 4.10 40.25 -8.67
N GLY A 657 3.79 39.21 -9.46
CA GLY A 657 3.48 39.33 -10.89
C GLY A 657 4.56 38.79 -11.84
N MET A 658 5.80 38.57 -11.38
CA MET A 658 6.84 37.93 -12.19
C MET A 658 6.68 36.41 -12.21
N LYS A 659 6.69 35.82 -13.41
CA LYS A 659 6.71 34.36 -13.61
C LYS A 659 7.95 34.01 -14.44
N PRO A 660 9.11 33.77 -13.81
CA PRO A 660 10.35 33.46 -14.53
C PRO A 660 10.10 32.27 -15.46
N THR A 661 10.23 32.51 -16.75
CA THR A 661 9.85 31.57 -17.81
C THR A 661 10.95 31.52 -18.86
N ILE A 662 11.36 30.30 -19.19
CA ILE A 662 12.23 30.06 -20.34
C ILE A 662 11.36 29.76 -21.54
N VAL A 663 11.60 30.46 -22.65
CA VAL A 663 10.85 30.33 -23.89
C VAL A 663 11.77 29.75 -24.95
N ILE A 664 11.36 28.65 -25.59
CA ILE A 664 12.05 28.08 -26.74
C ILE A 664 11.24 28.40 -27.99
N VAL A 665 11.88 29.06 -28.95
CA VAL A 665 11.30 29.32 -30.28
C VAL A 665 11.86 28.29 -31.24
N ASN A 666 10.99 27.43 -31.78
CA ASN A 666 11.40 26.41 -32.74
C ASN A 666 11.61 27.00 -34.14
N LYS A 667 12.12 26.19 -35.08
CA LYS A 667 12.35 26.62 -36.47
C LYS A 667 11.07 26.97 -37.25
N LEU A 668 9.90 26.51 -36.77
CA LEU A 668 8.58 26.76 -37.36
C LEU A 668 7.91 28.01 -36.77
N GLY A 669 8.53 28.68 -35.80
CA GLY A 669 8.00 29.87 -35.14
C GLY A 669 7.02 29.57 -34.00
N GLU A 670 6.87 28.32 -33.58
CA GLU A 670 6.08 27.94 -32.42
C GLU A 670 6.87 28.21 -31.12
N ILE A 671 6.14 28.62 -30.09
CA ILE A 671 6.69 29.11 -28.83
C ILE A 671 6.34 28.12 -27.73
N ILE A 672 7.36 27.46 -27.17
CA ILE A 672 7.20 26.55 -26.03
C ILE A 672 7.68 27.27 -24.77
N LYS A 673 6.83 27.36 -23.75
CA LYS A 673 7.11 28.07 -22.49
C LYS A 673 7.35 27.08 -21.33
N TYR A 674 8.46 27.26 -20.63
CA TYR A 674 8.87 26.50 -19.45
C TYR A 674 8.89 27.45 -18.24
N GLN A 675 7.83 27.45 -17.46
CA GLN A 675 7.79 28.22 -16.22
C GLN A 675 8.74 27.58 -15.18
N LEU A 676 9.61 28.37 -14.58
CA LEU A 676 10.60 27.90 -13.62
C LEU A 676 10.10 28.04 -12.18
N GLU A 677 10.41 27.05 -11.36
CA GLU A 677 10.13 27.08 -9.92
C GLU A 677 11.18 27.90 -9.16
N PRO A 678 10.84 28.45 -7.97
CA PRO A 678 11.83 29.05 -7.08
C PRO A 678 13.00 28.10 -6.77
N LYS A 679 14.21 28.64 -6.61
CA LYS A 679 15.46 27.87 -6.41
C LYS A 679 15.91 27.02 -7.61
N THR A 680 15.24 27.11 -8.75
CA THR A 680 15.69 26.41 -9.96
C THR A 680 17.02 26.99 -10.44
N ALA A 681 18.03 26.14 -10.59
CA ALA A 681 19.30 26.49 -11.22
C ALA A 681 19.19 26.33 -12.73
N ILE A 682 19.50 27.39 -13.48
CA ILE A 682 19.44 27.45 -14.95
C ILE A 682 20.81 27.08 -15.52
N PHE A 683 20.82 26.16 -16.49
CA PHE A 683 22.04 25.67 -17.16
C PHE A 683 22.21 26.18 -18.59
N VAL A 684 21.23 26.94 -19.11
CA VAL A 684 21.26 27.54 -20.45
C VAL A 684 21.41 29.05 -20.39
N GLN A 685 21.98 29.66 -21.42
CA GLN A 685 22.10 31.11 -21.55
C GLN A 685 20.98 31.67 -22.44
N ASN A 686 20.63 32.95 -22.25
CA ASN A 686 19.70 33.65 -23.11
C ASN A 686 20.28 33.75 -24.55
N GLY A 687 19.50 33.38 -25.56
CA GLY A 687 19.92 33.30 -26.96
C GLY A 687 20.67 32.01 -27.36
N ALA A 688 20.87 31.07 -26.43
CA ALA A 688 21.52 29.79 -26.73
C ALA A 688 20.63 28.90 -27.62
N VAL A 689 21.25 28.09 -28.47
CA VAL A 689 20.55 27.06 -29.25
C VAL A 689 20.57 25.76 -28.48
N VAL A 690 19.39 25.23 -28.18
CA VAL A 690 19.20 23.94 -27.49
C VAL A 690 18.63 22.90 -28.46
N GLY A 691 19.07 21.66 -28.30
CA GLY A 691 18.50 20.51 -29.01
C GLY A 691 17.38 19.84 -28.20
N LEU A 692 16.68 18.90 -28.84
CA LEU A 692 15.72 18.03 -28.18
C LEU A 692 16.36 17.32 -26.98
N ALA A 693 15.68 17.35 -25.83
CA ALA A 693 16.08 16.76 -24.56
C ALA A 693 17.36 17.33 -23.90
N ASP A 694 17.87 18.48 -24.35
CA ASP A 694 18.94 19.18 -23.63
C ASP A 694 18.43 19.70 -22.27
N LEU A 695 19.30 19.65 -21.24
CA LEU A 695 18.98 20.11 -19.89
C LEU A 695 18.92 21.64 -19.84
N ILE A 696 17.75 22.18 -19.49
CA ILE A 696 17.50 23.62 -19.32
C ILE A 696 17.80 24.06 -17.88
N GLY A 697 17.32 23.28 -16.91
CA GLY A 697 17.35 23.67 -15.50
C GLY A 697 17.22 22.48 -14.55
N ARG A 698 17.56 22.68 -13.27
CA ARG A 698 17.28 21.71 -12.19
C ARG A 698 16.65 22.41 -11.00
N THR A 699 15.54 21.86 -10.54
CA THR A 699 14.86 22.34 -9.34
C THR A 699 15.20 21.41 -8.16
N PRO A 700 15.78 21.91 -7.07
CA PRO A 700 16.07 21.08 -5.90
C PRO A 700 14.78 20.66 -5.20
N LYS A 701 14.65 19.37 -4.86
CA LYS A 701 13.49 18.87 -4.12
C LYS A 701 13.50 19.38 -2.67
N ALA A 702 12.31 19.43 -2.06
CA ALA A 702 12.13 19.91 -0.69
C ALA A 702 13.00 19.15 0.33
N ILE A 703 13.41 19.82 1.42
CA ILE A 703 14.20 19.22 2.52
C ILE A 703 13.51 17.94 2.96
N ALA A 704 14.28 16.86 3.08
CA ALA A 704 13.80 15.61 3.63
C ALA A 704 13.41 15.87 5.10
N LYS A 705 12.13 16.14 5.33
CA LYS A 705 11.57 16.13 6.68
C LYS A 705 11.46 14.66 7.08
N SER A 706 11.83 14.34 8.31
CA SER A 706 11.43 13.05 8.88
C SER A 706 9.92 12.95 8.69
N LYS A 707 9.44 11.93 7.94
CA LYS A 707 8.03 11.57 7.97
C LYS A 707 7.71 11.39 9.45
N ASP A 708 6.88 12.29 9.96
CA ASP A 708 6.56 12.28 11.37
C ASP A 708 5.69 11.05 11.61
N ILE A 709 6.31 9.93 11.99
CA ILE A 709 5.63 8.69 12.42
C ILE A 709 4.58 9.05 13.48
N THR A 710 4.76 10.16 14.21
CA THR A 710 3.87 10.64 15.24
C THR A 710 2.59 11.33 14.74
N GLY A 711 2.45 11.55 13.42
CA GLY A 711 1.22 12.03 12.77
C GLY A 711 0.11 10.97 12.64
N GLY A 712 0.38 9.71 12.99
CA GLY A 712 -0.51 8.57 12.74
C GLY A 712 -1.93 8.73 13.29
N LEU A 713 -2.08 8.92 14.61
CA LEU A 713 -3.42 9.02 15.21
C LEU A 713 -4.21 10.27 14.79
N PRO A 714 -3.63 11.49 14.73
CA PRO A 714 -4.31 12.66 14.18
C PRO A 714 -4.81 12.44 12.75
N ARG A 715 -4.02 11.78 11.90
CA ARG A 715 -4.41 11.43 10.53
C ARG A 715 -5.57 10.45 10.50
N ILE A 716 -5.52 9.38 11.31
CA ILE A 716 -6.65 8.43 11.46
C ILE A 716 -7.92 9.16 11.92
N SER A 717 -7.78 10.05 12.91
CA SER A 717 -8.91 10.86 13.39
C SER A 717 -9.45 11.80 12.31
N GLU A 718 -8.60 12.39 11.47
CA GLU A 718 -9.02 13.25 10.35
C GLU A 718 -9.83 12.46 9.32
N LEU A 719 -9.36 11.25 8.98
CA LEU A 719 -10.01 10.33 8.03
C LEU A 719 -11.38 9.88 8.55
N PHE A 720 -11.49 9.45 9.82
CA PHE A 720 -12.78 9.07 10.41
C PHE A 720 -13.73 10.26 10.65
N GLU A 721 -13.22 11.46 10.87
CA GLU A 721 -14.05 12.66 10.89
C GLU A 721 -14.42 13.17 9.49
N ALA A 722 -13.96 12.48 8.44
CA ALA A 722 -14.12 12.87 7.05
C ALA A 722 -13.84 14.36 6.82
N ARG A 723 -12.88 14.96 7.53
CA ARG A 723 -12.65 16.41 7.44
C ARG A 723 -12.13 16.74 6.04
N ARG A 724 -12.67 17.81 5.45
CA ARG A 724 -12.07 18.36 4.23
C ARG A 724 -10.70 18.93 4.59
N PRO A 725 -9.62 18.50 3.93
CA PRO A 725 -8.30 19.07 4.16
C PRO A 725 -8.32 20.57 3.89
N LYS A 726 -7.55 21.36 4.66
CA LYS A 726 -7.42 22.80 4.41
C LYS A 726 -6.76 23.07 3.05
N ASN A 727 -5.76 22.27 2.70
CA ASN A 727 -5.10 22.27 1.40
C ASN A 727 -5.58 21.05 0.60
N ALA A 728 -6.85 21.06 0.20
CA ALA A 728 -7.42 20.00 -0.62
C ALA A 728 -6.88 20.10 -2.06
N THR A 729 -6.41 18.98 -2.60
CA THR A 729 -6.08 18.88 -4.03
C THR A 729 -7.36 18.87 -4.85
N VAL A 730 -7.35 19.57 -5.99
CA VAL A 730 -8.43 19.48 -6.96
C VAL A 730 -8.20 18.23 -7.81
N ILE A 731 -9.20 17.36 -7.89
CA ILE A 731 -9.21 16.16 -8.73
C ILE A 731 -10.13 16.34 -9.93
N ALA A 732 -9.77 15.73 -11.07
CA ALA A 732 -10.59 15.74 -12.28
C ALA A 732 -11.92 14.99 -12.05
N GLU A 733 -13.04 15.56 -12.48
CA GLU A 733 -14.38 14.95 -12.39
C GLU A 733 -14.71 14.10 -13.62
N ILE A 734 -14.12 14.46 -14.77
CA ILE A 734 -14.36 13.84 -16.07
C ILE A 734 -13.03 13.56 -16.78
N ASP A 735 -13.04 12.59 -17.69
CA ASP A 735 -11.94 12.32 -18.60
C ASP A 735 -11.89 13.40 -19.69
N GLY A 736 -10.73 13.99 -19.94
CA GLY A 736 -10.64 15.02 -20.98
C GLY A 736 -9.28 15.71 -21.10
N THR A 737 -9.21 16.65 -22.03
CA THR A 737 -8.01 17.49 -22.25
C THR A 737 -8.10 18.80 -21.51
N ILE A 738 -7.00 19.23 -20.91
CA ILE A 738 -6.93 20.45 -20.11
C ILE A 738 -6.76 21.68 -20.99
N ARG A 739 -7.48 22.74 -20.66
CA ARG A 739 -7.32 24.08 -21.20
C ARG A 739 -7.37 25.11 -20.07
N PHE A 740 -6.48 26.09 -20.11
CA PHE A 740 -6.52 27.21 -19.17
C PHE A 740 -7.44 28.31 -19.68
N GLY A 741 -8.40 28.72 -18.86
CA GLY A 741 -9.27 29.85 -19.14
C GLY A 741 -8.66 31.18 -18.70
N LYS A 742 -9.37 32.29 -18.97
CA LYS A 742 -8.98 33.60 -18.43
C LYS A 742 -8.98 33.56 -16.89
N PRO A 743 -7.91 34.00 -16.22
CA PRO A 743 -7.85 34.01 -14.76
C PRO A 743 -8.86 35.01 -14.18
N LEU A 744 -9.47 34.65 -13.05
CA LEU A 744 -10.48 35.46 -12.36
C LEU A 744 -9.89 35.96 -11.03
N ARG A 745 -9.52 37.24 -10.97
CA ARG A 745 -8.91 37.88 -9.79
C ARG A 745 -7.67 37.11 -9.28
N SER A 746 -7.82 36.42 -8.14
CA SER A 746 -6.79 35.64 -7.45
C SER A 746 -6.84 34.14 -7.75
N LYS A 747 -7.71 33.70 -8.67
CA LYS A 747 -7.88 32.30 -9.05
C LYS A 747 -7.51 32.07 -10.52
N GLU A 748 -6.83 30.97 -10.78
CA GLU A 748 -6.61 30.43 -12.12
C GLU A 748 -7.76 29.47 -12.47
N ARG A 749 -8.15 29.46 -13.75
CA ARG A 749 -9.29 28.69 -14.24
C ARG A 749 -8.77 27.53 -15.08
N ILE A 750 -8.98 26.30 -14.60
CA ILE A 750 -8.67 25.07 -15.31
C ILE A 750 -9.98 24.54 -15.90
N ILE A 751 -10.00 24.23 -17.19
CA ILE A 751 -11.15 23.66 -17.88
C ILE A 751 -10.74 22.29 -18.41
N ILE A 752 -11.51 21.26 -18.10
CA ILE A 752 -11.37 19.93 -18.70
C ILE A 752 -12.47 19.79 -19.74
N GLU A 753 -12.09 19.46 -20.98
CA GLU A 753 -13.00 19.27 -22.10
C GLU A 753 -12.96 17.80 -22.51
N ALA A 754 -14.10 17.11 -22.39
CA ALA A 754 -14.25 15.71 -22.78
C ALA A 754 -14.50 15.58 -24.29
N LYS A 755 -14.35 14.36 -24.80
CA LYS A 755 -14.54 14.06 -26.23
C LYS A 755 -15.97 14.27 -26.73
N ASP A 756 -16.95 14.20 -25.83
CA ASP A 756 -18.37 14.42 -26.12
C ASP A 756 -18.78 15.91 -26.11
N GLY A 757 -17.82 16.81 -25.85
CA GLY A 757 -18.04 18.26 -25.76
C GLY A 757 -18.52 18.75 -24.40
N THR A 758 -18.66 17.87 -23.40
CA THR A 758 -18.89 18.29 -22.02
C THR A 758 -17.63 18.94 -21.44
N SER A 759 -17.79 20.03 -20.69
CA SER A 759 -16.66 20.71 -20.06
C SER A 759 -16.94 21.04 -18.60
N VAL A 760 -15.97 20.73 -17.73
CA VAL A 760 -16.02 21.05 -16.31
C VAL A 760 -14.93 22.06 -15.98
N GLU A 761 -15.28 23.03 -15.13
CA GLU A 761 -14.40 24.14 -14.80
C GLU A 761 -14.03 24.17 -13.32
N TYR A 762 -12.74 24.38 -13.05
CA TYR A 762 -12.16 24.46 -11.72
C TYR A 762 -11.51 25.82 -11.50
N LEU A 763 -11.73 26.39 -10.31
CA LEU A 763 -11.12 27.63 -9.89
C LEU A 763 -10.09 27.33 -8.80
N VAL A 764 -8.81 27.40 -9.16
CA VAL A 764 -7.68 27.10 -8.29
C VAL A 764 -7.05 28.40 -7.79
N ASP A 765 -6.66 28.48 -6.52
CA ASP A 765 -5.99 29.67 -6.01
C ASP A 765 -4.60 29.82 -6.64
N LYS A 766 -4.18 31.04 -6.95
CA LYS A 766 -2.86 31.31 -7.58
C LYS A 766 -1.64 30.82 -6.77
N ASN A 767 -1.81 30.63 -5.46
CA ASN A 767 -0.74 30.15 -4.58
C ASN A 767 -0.61 28.62 -4.59
N THR A 768 -1.61 27.90 -5.11
CA THR A 768 -1.59 26.44 -5.22
C THR A 768 -0.82 26.05 -6.47
N GLN A 769 0.16 25.17 -6.31
CA GLN A 769 0.91 24.64 -7.44
C GLN A 769 0.02 23.70 -8.28
N ILE A 770 -0.01 23.96 -9.58
CA ILE A 770 -0.76 23.19 -10.56
C ILE A 770 0.22 22.23 -11.23
N HIS A 771 -0.11 20.94 -11.23
CA HIS A 771 0.75 19.88 -11.77
C HIS A 771 0.41 19.49 -13.20
N VAL A 772 -0.52 20.20 -13.83
CA VAL A 772 -1.04 19.88 -15.15
C VAL A 772 -0.82 21.05 -16.11
N GLN A 773 -0.67 20.74 -17.39
CA GLN A 773 -0.45 21.74 -18.44
C GLN A 773 -1.55 21.73 -19.51
N SER A 774 -1.59 22.80 -20.30
CA SER A 774 -2.57 22.92 -21.38
C SER A 774 -2.30 21.86 -22.46
N GLY A 775 -3.34 21.18 -22.92
CA GLY A 775 -3.27 20.12 -23.92
C GLY A 775 -3.00 18.72 -23.34
N GLU A 776 -2.73 18.59 -22.04
CA GLU A 776 -2.58 17.28 -21.40
C GLU A 776 -3.94 16.59 -21.22
N PHE A 777 -3.96 15.27 -21.40
CA PHE A 777 -5.13 14.43 -21.12
C PHE A 777 -5.06 13.92 -19.68
N VAL A 778 -6.18 14.03 -18.97
CA VAL A 778 -6.34 13.54 -17.60
C VAL A 778 -7.54 12.62 -17.50
N HIS A 779 -7.46 11.64 -16.60
CA HIS A 779 -8.59 10.77 -16.26
C HIS A 779 -9.33 11.30 -15.02
N ALA A 780 -10.61 10.97 -14.90
CA ALA A 780 -11.41 11.23 -13.72
C ALA A 780 -10.76 10.62 -12.47
N GLY A 781 -10.65 11.42 -11.41
CA GLY A 781 -9.96 11.09 -10.16
C GLY A 781 -8.49 11.51 -10.12
N GLU A 782 -7.89 11.95 -11.22
CA GLU A 782 -6.49 12.36 -11.26
C GLU A 782 -6.26 13.72 -10.57
N ARG A 783 -5.13 13.85 -9.84
CA ARG A 783 -4.77 15.09 -9.12
C ARG A 783 -4.29 16.17 -10.08
N LEU A 784 -4.95 17.32 -10.05
CA LEU A 784 -4.62 18.50 -10.85
C LEU A 784 -3.65 19.45 -10.12
N THR A 785 -3.74 19.51 -8.79
CA THR A 785 -2.94 20.44 -7.96
C THR A 785 -2.23 19.71 -6.83
N ASP A 786 -1.29 20.40 -6.19
CA ASP A 786 -0.73 19.95 -4.92
C ASP A 786 -1.79 19.89 -3.81
N GLY A 787 -1.57 19.01 -2.83
CA GLY A 787 -2.41 18.89 -1.64
C GLY A 787 -2.87 17.46 -1.33
N VAL A 788 -3.78 17.36 -0.37
CA VAL A 788 -4.30 16.08 0.12
C VAL A 788 -5.64 15.80 -0.53
N ILE A 789 -5.85 14.55 -0.99
CA ILE A 789 -7.15 14.15 -1.57
C ILE A 789 -8.23 14.22 -0.48
N SER A 790 -9.32 14.88 -0.83
CA SER A 790 -10.54 14.92 -0.03
C SER A 790 -11.36 13.65 -0.22
N SER A 791 -11.68 12.96 0.86
CA SER A 791 -12.55 11.77 0.82
C SER A 791 -13.95 12.06 0.25
N HIS A 792 -14.43 13.30 0.37
CA HIS A 792 -15.71 13.70 -0.22
C HIS A 792 -15.66 13.72 -1.75
N ASP A 793 -14.53 14.14 -2.32
CA ASP A 793 -14.39 14.27 -3.76
C ASP A 793 -14.23 12.89 -4.39
N ILE A 794 -13.52 11.97 -3.71
CA ILE A 794 -13.46 10.54 -4.09
C ILE A 794 -14.86 9.93 -4.14
N LEU A 795 -15.68 10.12 -3.10
CA LEU A 795 -17.04 9.56 -3.08
C LEU A 795 -17.88 10.08 -4.25
N ARG A 796 -17.82 11.39 -4.51
CA ARG A 796 -18.63 12.05 -5.54
C ARG A 796 -18.21 11.64 -6.96
N ILE A 797 -16.91 11.46 -7.20
CA ILE A 797 -16.35 11.24 -8.54
C ILE A 797 -16.16 9.74 -8.83
N MET A 798 -15.60 9.00 -7.89
CA MET A 798 -15.20 7.60 -8.07
C MET A 798 -16.13 6.59 -7.37
N GLY A 799 -17.04 7.06 -6.52
CA GLY A 799 -18.06 6.23 -5.86
C GLY A 799 -17.62 5.53 -4.56
N GLU A 800 -18.54 4.73 -3.98
CA GLU A 800 -18.37 4.09 -2.66
C GLU A 800 -17.21 3.07 -2.64
N LYS A 801 -17.01 2.30 -3.71
CA LYS A 801 -15.94 1.27 -3.79
C LYS A 801 -14.55 1.90 -3.77
N ALA A 802 -14.33 2.98 -4.51
CA ALA A 802 -13.06 3.70 -4.52
C ALA A 802 -12.79 4.40 -3.18
N LEU A 803 -13.83 4.97 -2.55
CA LEU A 803 -13.73 5.53 -1.21
C LEU A 803 -13.32 4.48 -0.17
N HIS A 804 -13.93 3.29 -0.22
CA HIS A 804 -13.58 2.16 0.67
C HIS A 804 -12.10 1.80 0.52
N TYR A 805 -11.62 1.59 -0.71
CA TYR A 805 -10.22 1.27 -0.97
C TYR A 805 -9.28 2.36 -0.42
N TYR A 806 -9.59 3.63 -0.70
CA TYR A 806 -8.79 4.76 -0.21
C TYR A 806 -8.72 4.82 1.31
N LEU A 807 -9.86 4.80 2.00
CA LEU A 807 -9.90 4.91 3.46
C LEU A 807 -9.20 3.73 4.13
N ILE A 808 -9.41 2.51 3.66
CA ILE A 808 -8.76 1.33 4.24
C ILE A 808 -7.27 1.38 3.99
N SER A 809 -6.83 1.67 2.76
CA SER A 809 -5.40 1.75 2.44
C SER A 809 -4.68 2.80 3.29
N GLU A 810 -5.23 4.02 3.40
CA GLU A 810 -4.64 5.10 4.20
C GLU A 810 -4.59 4.75 5.69
N ILE A 811 -5.67 4.17 6.24
CA ILE A 811 -5.72 3.80 7.66
C ILE A 811 -4.77 2.63 7.93
N GLN A 812 -4.74 1.61 7.08
CA GLN A 812 -3.88 0.45 7.24
C GLN A 812 -2.40 0.80 7.13
N GLN A 813 -2.01 1.66 6.18
CA GLN A 813 -0.64 2.15 6.08
C GLN A 813 -0.18 2.80 7.39
N VAL A 814 -1.05 3.57 8.05
CA VAL A 814 -0.72 4.18 9.34
C VAL A 814 -0.57 3.14 10.46
N TYR A 815 -1.49 2.19 10.60
CA TYR A 815 -1.40 1.16 11.64
C TYR A 815 -0.21 0.20 11.40
N ARG A 816 -0.08 -0.31 10.18
CA ARG A 816 0.97 -1.26 9.78
C ARG A 816 2.36 -0.61 9.74
N GLY A 817 2.45 0.66 9.32
CA GLY A 817 3.69 1.45 9.40
C GLY A 817 4.22 1.60 10.83
N GLN A 818 3.37 1.40 11.84
CA GLN A 818 3.76 1.35 13.25
C GLN A 818 3.84 -0.06 13.84
N GLY A 819 3.73 -1.09 12.98
CA GLY A 819 3.77 -2.50 13.36
C GLY A 819 2.56 -2.96 14.17
N VAL A 820 1.40 -2.38 13.91
CA VAL A 820 0.12 -2.80 14.48
C VAL A 820 -0.73 -3.40 13.36
N ALA A 821 -1.14 -4.66 13.53
CA ALA A 821 -1.99 -5.35 12.57
C ALA A 821 -3.45 -5.25 13.01
N ILE A 822 -4.31 -4.73 12.12
CA ILE A 822 -5.77 -4.66 12.31
C ILE A 822 -6.40 -5.29 11.08
N ASN A 823 -7.52 -5.99 11.23
CA ASN A 823 -8.25 -6.54 10.09
C ASN A 823 -9.16 -5.46 9.47
N ASP A 824 -9.20 -5.40 8.14
CA ASP A 824 -10.02 -4.48 7.35
C ASP A 824 -11.49 -4.45 7.80
N LYS A 825 -12.04 -5.59 8.24
CA LYS A 825 -13.46 -5.72 8.61
C LYS A 825 -13.89 -4.71 9.67
N HIS A 826 -12.99 -4.38 10.58
CA HIS A 826 -13.29 -3.42 11.64
C HIS A 826 -13.40 -2.00 11.07
N ILE A 827 -12.49 -1.63 10.17
CA ILE A 827 -12.50 -0.30 9.53
C ILE A 827 -13.74 -0.20 8.63
N GLU A 828 -14.07 -1.25 7.88
CA GLU A 828 -15.25 -1.32 7.02
C GLU A 828 -16.55 -1.12 7.77
N VAL A 829 -16.68 -1.70 8.97
CA VAL A 829 -17.86 -1.48 9.82
C VAL A 829 -17.99 0.01 10.15
N ILE A 830 -16.91 0.71 10.49
CA ILE A 830 -16.97 2.15 10.75
C ILE A 830 -17.31 2.94 9.47
N VAL A 831 -16.65 2.64 8.34
CA VAL A 831 -16.90 3.32 7.06
C VAL A 831 -18.35 3.12 6.60
N SER A 832 -18.94 1.94 6.83
CA SER A 832 -20.36 1.69 6.55
C SER A 832 -21.28 2.64 7.31
N GLN A 833 -20.90 3.01 8.54
CA GLN A 833 -21.67 3.95 9.36
C GLN A 833 -21.43 5.41 8.95
N MET A 834 -20.25 5.73 8.42
CA MET A 834 -19.97 7.06 7.83
C MET A 834 -20.80 7.32 6.58
N LEU A 835 -21.16 6.27 5.84
CA LEU A 835 -22.02 6.29 4.64
C LEU A 835 -23.50 5.96 4.97
N ARG A 836 -23.93 6.09 6.23
CA ARG A 836 -25.29 5.70 6.65
C ARG A 836 -26.38 6.62 6.10
N GLN A 837 -26.06 7.85 5.70
CA GLN A 837 -27.04 8.83 5.23
C GLN A 837 -26.89 9.11 3.73
N VAL A 838 -28.02 9.44 3.10
CA VAL A 838 -28.12 9.88 1.71
C VAL A 838 -28.78 11.25 1.67
N ARG A 839 -28.40 12.06 0.68
CA ARG A 839 -29.04 13.34 0.39
C ARG A 839 -30.03 13.16 -0.75
N ILE A 840 -31.26 13.59 -0.56
CA ILE A 840 -32.31 13.52 -1.58
C ILE A 840 -32.02 14.52 -2.69
N VAL A 841 -31.93 14.04 -3.93
CA VAL A 841 -31.77 14.85 -5.14
C VAL A 841 -33.15 15.14 -5.73
N ASP A 842 -33.99 14.11 -5.82
CA ASP A 842 -35.37 14.19 -6.29
C ASP A 842 -36.27 13.40 -5.33
N SER A 843 -37.40 13.98 -4.94
CA SER A 843 -38.37 13.35 -4.05
C SER A 843 -39.25 12.32 -4.76
N GLY A 844 -39.42 12.39 -6.09
CA GLY A 844 -40.42 11.58 -6.80
C GLY A 844 -41.80 11.69 -6.12
N ASP A 845 -42.49 10.56 -5.96
CA ASP A 845 -43.77 10.46 -5.24
C ASP A 845 -43.64 10.17 -3.73
N THR A 846 -42.42 10.26 -3.19
CA THR A 846 -42.18 10.00 -1.76
C THR A 846 -42.46 11.23 -0.88
N LYS A 847 -42.47 11.03 0.43
CA LYS A 847 -42.61 12.12 1.42
C LYS A 847 -41.32 12.89 1.69
N PHE A 848 -40.26 12.62 0.93
CA PHE A 848 -38.98 13.26 1.16
C PHE A 848 -38.93 14.68 0.61
N ILE A 849 -38.07 15.50 1.21
CA ILE A 849 -37.81 16.86 0.76
C ILE A 849 -36.47 16.88 0.04
N MET A 850 -36.39 17.55 -1.11
CA MET A 850 -35.14 17.72 -1.84
C MET A 850 -34.09 18.41 -0.97
N GLY A 851 -32.89 17.86 -0.93
CA GLY A 851 -31.77 18.33 -0.12
C GLY A 851 -31.69 17.75 1.29
N ASP A 852 -32.71 17.06 1.78
CA ASP A 852 -32.70 16.48 3.13
C ASP A 852 -31.72 15.32 3.24
N LEU A 853 -31.07 15.23 4.41
CA LEU A 853 -30.22 14.10 4.79
C LEU A 853 -31.03 13.07 5.57
N ILE A 854 -31.23 11.91 4.96
CA ILE A 854 -32.01 10.83 5.54
C ILE A 854 -31.17 9.56 5.68
N SER A 855 -31.55 8.68 6.61
CA SER A 855 -30.91 7.36 6.76
C SER A 855 -31.16 6.51 5.51
N ARG A 856 -30.12 5.83 4.99
CA ARG A 856 -30.21 4.87 3.88
C ARG A 856 -31.27 3.80 4.09
N ARG A 857 -31.55 3.45 5.36
CA ARG A 857 -32.62 2.52 5.72
C ARG A 857 -34.00 3.11 5.41
N ARG A 858 -34.29 4.30 5.94
CA ARG A 858 -35.58 4.98 5.73
C ARG A 858 -35.82 5.28 4.24
N PHE A 859 -34.76 5.69 3.53
CA PHE A 859 -34.80 5.90 2.08
C PHE A 859 -35.25 4.65 1.33
N ARG A 860 -34.62 3.50 1.62
CA ARG A 860 -34.96 2.21 0.99
C ARG A 860 -36.37 1.75 1.34
N GLU A 861 -36.76 1.85 2.61
CA GLU A 861 -38.09 1.42 3.07
C GLU A 861 -39.22 2.23 2.42
N GLU A 862 -39.08 3.55 2.31
CA GLU A 862 -40.08 4.40 1.66
C GLU A 862 -40.12 4.16 0.14
N ASN A 863 -38.96 4.07 -0.53
CA ASN A 863 -38.92 3.77 -1.97
C ASN A 863 -39.53 2.39 -2.28
N GLU A 864 -39.24 1.36 -1.48
CA GLU A 864 -39.89 0.04 -1.61
C GLU A 864 -41.42 0.13 -1.46
N ALA A 865 -41.92 1.01 -0.58
CA ALA A 865 -43.35 1.21 -0.39
C ALA A 865 -43.98 1.93 -1.58
N VAL A 866 -43.37 3.00 -2.09
CA VAL A 866 -43.86 3.76 -3.25
C VAL A 866 -43.82 2.93 -4.53
N MET A 867 -42.75 2.18 -4.76
CA MET A 867 -42.65 1.28 -5.92
C MET A 867 -43.75 0.20 -5.90
N LYS A 868 -44.12 -0.32 -4.71
CA LYS A 868 -45.25 -1.27 -4.58
C LYS A 868 -46.60 -0.63 -4.91
N MET A 869 -46.73 0.68 -4.73
CA MET A 869 -47.93 1.44 -5.11
C MET A 869 -47.88 1.90 -6.58
N GLY A 870 -46.80 1.62 -7.31
CA GLY A 870 -46.61 1.99 -8.72
C GLY A 870 -46.18 3.44 -8.95
N GLY A 871 -45.75 4.16 -7.92
CA GLY A 871 -45.24 5.54 -8.02
C GLY A 871 -43.75 5.62 -8.34
N GLU A 872 -43.28 6.83 -8.62
CA GLU A 872 -41.88 7.12 -8.91
C GLU A 872 -41.04 7.17 -7.61
N PRO A 873 -39.96 6.37 -7.50
CA PRO A 873 -39.11 6.37 -6.31
C PRO A 873 -38.25 7.65 -6.22
N ALA A 874 -37.89 8.05 -5.00
CA ALA A 874 -36.96 9.15 -4.80
C ALA A 874 -35.54 8.78 -5.26
N ILE A 875 -34.81 9.78 -5.77
CA ILE A 875 -33.41 9.67 -6.17
C ILE A 875 -32.55 10.37 -5.10
N ALA A 876 -31.48 9.72 -4.66
CA ALA A 876 -30.60 10.26 -3.64
C ALA A 876 -29.12 9.95 -3.93
N GLU A 877 -28.23 10.84 -3.47
CA GLU A 877 -26.78 10.67 -3.54
C GLU A 877 -26.22 10.22 -2.18
N PRO A 878 -25.23 9.30 -2.14
CA PRO A 878 -24.57 8.94 -0.89
C PRO A 878 -23.79 10.12 -0.32
N THR A 879 -23.90 10.34 0.98
CA THR A 879 -23.19 11.42 1.66
C THR A 879 -22.23 10.87 2.70
N LEU A 880 -20.95 11.26 2.59
CA LEU A 880 -19.94 10.93 3.59
C LEU A 880 -20.07 11.87 4.80
N LEU A 881 -20.20 11.29 5.99
CA LEU A 881 -20.21 12.04 7.24
C LEU A 881 -19.09 11.57 8.17
N GLY A 882 -18.47 12.52 8.85
CA GLY A 882 -17.55 12.21 9.94
C GLY A 882 -18.25 11.51 11.09
N VAL A 883 -17.52 10.66 11.81
CA VAL A 883 -18.04 9.85 12.92
C VAL A 883 -18.82 10.70 13.95
N THR A 884 -18.35 11.91 14.29
CA THR A 884 -19.09 12.76 15.25
C THR A 884 -20.47 13.15 14.72
N ARG A 885 -20.57 13.57 13.45
CA ARG A 885 -21.85 13.95 12.83
C ARG A 885 -22.76 12.75 12.60
N ALA A 886 -22.18 11.61 12.19
CA ALA A 886 -22.91 10.36 12.03
C ALA A 886 -23.50 9.88 13.36
N ALA A 887 -22.81 10.04 14.49
CA ALA A 887 -23.33 9.68 15.82
C ALA A 887 -24.52 10.56 16.24
N VAL A 888 -24.45 11.88 16.03
CA VAL A 888 -25.54 12.82 16.34
C VAL A 888 -26.77 12.55 15.47
N GLY A 889 -26.57 12.20 14.19
CA GLY A 889 -27.63 11.81 13.26
C GLY A 889 -28.16 10.37 13.43
N SER A 890 -28.10 9.82 14.65
CA SER A 890 -28.67 8.50 14.96
C SER A 890 -30.20 8.50 14.87
N ASP A 891 -30.77 7.33 14.58
CA ASP A 891 -32.23 7.14 14.58
C ASP A 891 -32.80 7.19 16.01
N SER A 892 -32.02 6.78 17.02
CA SER A 892 -32.40 6.88 18.44
C SER A 892 -32.10 8.27 19.01
N VAL A 893 -33.11 8.89 19.62
CA VAL A 893 -33.02 10.17 20.30
C VAL A 893 -32.22 10.03 21.60
N ILE A 894 -32.49 8.97 22.38
CA ILE A 894 -31.82 8.74 23.67
C ILE A 894 -30.33 8.49 23.44
N SER A 895 -29.98 7.67 22.45
CA SER A 895 -28.58 7.43 22.09
C SER A 895 -27.91 8.70 21.57
N ALA A 896 -28.53 9.46 20.67
CA ALA A 896 -27.96 10.70 20.15
C ALA A 896 -27.73 11.73 21.28
N ALA A 897 -28.68 11.87 22.22
CA ALA A 897 -28.61 12.82 23.33
C ALA A 897 -27.49 12.51 24.33
N SER A 898 -27.09 11.23 24.45
CA SER A 898 -26.02 10.79 25.36
C SER A 898 -24.60 11.16 24.89
N PHE A 899 -24.43 11.50 23.61
CA PHE A 899 -23.11 11.68 23.01
C PHE A 899 -22.58 13.11 23.18
N GLN A 900 -23.11 14.04 22.38
CA GLN A 900 -22.76 15.46 22.31
C GLN A 900 -23.97 16.28 21.85
N GLU A 901 -23.95 17.60 22.07
CA GLU A 901 -25.03 18.51 21.67
C GLU A 901 -26.43 18.14 22.24
N THR A 902 -26.48 17.58 23.46
CA THR A 902 -27.71 17.07 24.11
C THR A 902 -28.90 18.04 24.01
N THR A 903 -28.69 19.32 24.29
CA THR A 903 -29.74 20.35 24.20
C THR A 903 -30.34 20.44 22.81
N LYS A 904 -29.51 20.43 21.77
CA LYS A 904 -29.95 20.54 20.37
C LYS A 904 -30.71 19.28 19.95
N VAL A 905 -30.16 18.10 20.24
CA VAL A 905 -30.80 16.81 19.93
C VAL A 905 -32.19 16.70 20.56
N LEU A 906 -32.31 17.02 21.86
CA LEU A 906 -33.59 16.98 22.56
C LEU A 906 -34.58 18.03 22.06
N THR A 907 -34.10 19.23 21.70
CA THR A 907 -34.95 20.29 21.14
C THR A 907 -35.53 19.87 19.79
N GLU A 908 -34.69 19.37 18.88
CA GLU A 908 -35.13 18.87 17.56
C GLU A 908 -36.10 17.70 17.70
N ALA A 909 -35.80 16.76 18.61
CA ALA A 909 -36.67 15.63 18.88
C ALA A 909 -38.04 16.04 19.47
N SER A 910 -38.06 17.05 20.36
CA SER A 910 -39.28 17.58 20.95
C SER A 910 -40.15 18.30 19.91
N ILE A 911 -39.54 19.13 19.05
CA ILE A 911 -40.24 19.85 17.98
C ILE A 911 -40.84 18.86 16.97
N ALA A 912 -40.07 17.84 16.59
CA ALA A 912 -40.49 16.83 15.62
C ALA A 912 -41.37 15.71 16.22
N GLY A 913 -41.58 15.70 17.54
CA GLY A 913 -42.32 14.63 18.24
C GLY A 913 -41.73 13.24 18.02
N LYS A 914 -40.39 13.12 17.97
CA LYS A 914 -39.71 11.84 17.68
C LYS A 914 -39.97 10.83 18.81
N MET A 915 -40.36 9.61 18.42
CA MET A 915 -40.50 8.47 19.33
C MET A 915 -39.29 7.54 19.19
N ASP A 916 -38.76 7.07 20.32
CA ASP A 916 -37.65 6.11 20.36
C ASP A 916 -38.19 4.70 20.60
N MET A 917 -37.78 3.75 19.75
CA MET A 917 -38.27 2.36 19.77
C MET A 917 -37.42 1.43 20.64
N LEU A 918 -36.30 1.92 21.22
CA LEU A 918 -35.44 1.16 22.14
C LEU A 918 -34.91 -0.15 21.53
N GLU A 919 -34.55 -0.12 20.24
CA GLU A 919 -34.07 -1.30 19.50
C GLU A 919 -32.54 -1.47 19.52
N ASP A 920 -31.82 -0.47 20.04
CA ASP A 920 -30.38 -0.37 20.03
C ASP A 920 -29.78 -0.55 21.44
N LEU A 921 -28.46 -0.60 21.53
CA LEU A 921 -27.78 -0.99 22.77
C LEU A 921 -27.89 0.10 23.84
N LYS A 922 -27.61 1.35 23.48
CA LYS A 922 -27.38 2.40 24.48
C LYS A 922 -28.66 2.82 25.19
N GLU A 923 -29.80 2.92 24.50
CA GLU A 923 -31.06 3.25 25.17
C GLU A 923 -31.42 2.17 26.21
N ASN A 924 -31.25 0.90 25.86
CA ASN A 924 -31.53 -0.20 26.77
C ASN A 924 -30.58 -0.20 27.99
N VAL A 925 -29.29 0.12 27.80
CA VAL A 925 -28.36 0.31 28.92
C VAL A 925 -28.80 1.45 29.83
N ILE A 926 -29.14 2.62 29.27
CA ILE A 926 -29.57 3.80 30.04
C ILE A 926 -30.83 3.52 30.85
N LEU A 927 -31.76 2.74 30.29
CA LEU A 927 -33.02 2.38 30.94
C LEU A 927 -32.93 1.13 31.83
N GLY A 928 -31.76 0.48 31.93
CA GLY A 928 -31.59 -0.74 32.72
C GLY A 928 -32.30 -1.98 32.16
N ARG A 929 -32.53 -2.02 30.84
CA ARG A 929 -33.11 -3.16 30.11
C ARG A 929 -32.01 -4.05 29.54
N MET A 930 -32.35 -5.30 29.22
CA MET A 930 -31.43 -6.17 28.49
C MET A 930 -31.14 -5.61 27.10
N ILE A 931 -29.86 -5.57 26.74
CA ILE A 931 -29.41 -5.09 25.43
C ILE A 931 -29.80 -6.08 24.32
N PRO A 932 -30.17 -5.61 23.11
CA PRO A 932 -30.70 -6.44 22.04
C PRO A 932 -29.58 -7.09 21.19
N VAL A 933 -28.58 -7.65 21.87
CA VAL A 933 -27.42 -8.39 21.35
C VAL A 933 -27.09 -9.55 22.32
N GLY A 934 -26.34 -10.54 21.85
CA GLY A 934 -25.98 -11.72 22.64
C GLY A 934 -27.23 -12.42 23.19
N THR A 935 -27.27 -12.64 24.51
CA THR A 935 -28.39 -13.30 25.19
C THR A 935 -29.71 -12.53 25.06
N GLY A 936 -29.67 -11.20 24.97
CA GLY A 936 -30.88 -10.38 24.86
C GLY A 936 -31.61 -10.53 23.52
N LEU A 937 -30.93 -10.97 22.46
CA LEU A 937 -31.59 -11.31 21.18
C LEU A 937 -32.56 -12.49 21.33
N TYR A 938 -32.28 -13.41 22.26
CA TYR A 938 -32.99 -14.66 22.42
C TYR A 938 -34.05 -14.62 23.52
N GLN A 939 -34.23 -13.49 24.21
CA GLN A 939 -35.14 -13.34 25.35
C GLN A 939 -36.58 -13.78 25.04
N ASN A 940 -37.05 -13.52 23.81
CA ASN A 940 -38.43 -13.80 23.40
C ASN A 940 -38.57 -15.09 22.57
N LYS A 941 -37.49 -15.89 22.43
CA LYS A 941 -37.51 -17.15 21.68
C LYS A 941 -37.66 -18.32 22.65
N GLN A 942 -38.69 -19.16 22.44
CA GLN A 942 -38.80 -20.44 23.11
C GLN A 942 -37.89 -21.45 22.42
N PHE A 943 -36.98 -22.06 23.18
CA PHE A 943 -36.10 -23.12 22.69
C PHE A 943 -36.67 -24.48 23.08
N ASN A 944 -36.92 -25.35 22.11
CA ASN A 944 -37.10 -26.77 22.37
C ASN A 944 -35.71 -27.41 22.46
N LEU A 945 -35.26 -27.70 23.69
CA LEU A 945 -34.02 -28.43 23.91
C LEU A 945 -34.27 -29.92 23.66
N GLU A 946 -33.84 -30.43 22.51
CA GLU A 946 -33.67 -31.87 22.33
C GLU A 946 -32.43 -32.33 23.08
N LEU A 947 -32.62 -32.94 24.24
CA LEU A 947 -31.58 -33.66 24.96
C LEU A 947 -31.24 -34.93 24.18
N ASN A 948 -30.18 -34.90 23.38
CA ASN A 948 -29.57 -36.11 22.83
C ASN A 948 -28.89 -36.89 23.99
N PRO A 949 -29.39 -38.09 24.38
CA PRO A 949 -28.88 -38.81 25.56
C PRO A 949 -27.51 -39.50 25.36
N SER A 950 -26.84 -39.29 24.23
CA SER A 950 -25.65 -40.07 23.84
C SER A 950 -24.41 -39.20 23.71
N ARG A 951 -23.88 -38.73 24.85
CA ARG A 951 -22.47 -38.34 25.07
C ARG A 951 -22.28 -38.09 26.58
N GLY A 952 -22.22 -39.19 27.33
CA GLY A 952 -21.73 -39.25 28.71
C GLY A 952 -20.40 -39.98 28.73
#